data_AF-A0A1B9IJ49-F1
#
_entry.id   AF-A0A1B9IJ49-F1
#
_cell.length_a   1.000
_cell.length_b   1.000
_cell.length_c   1.000
_cell.angle_alpha   90.00
_cell.angle_beta   90.00
_cell.angle_gamma   90.00
#
_symmetry.space_group_name_H-M   'P 1'
#
loop_
_entity.id
_entity.type
_entity.pdbx_description
1 polymer ?
#
loop_
_entity_poly.entity_id
_entity_poly.type
_entity_poly.pdbx_seq_one_letter_code
_entity_poly.pdbx_strand_id
1 'polypeptide(L)'
;MSVEQFLNDIRSFPKDIGSLTTPDLLDVDADQLTHGLLEILQETDTLSSRHAVLQAAALLPPHAFWSDIALKWVEEQDGTSPGTARIVEYIGSALAHEAFPSYSWLKALEDDSRSHVTLKRILVIWSGLNFDSLMLDTGNQLFSINLRLLLAILPYAPLMLTPKVPLLAIVLGRAISWRDRPFIDHTLPPRDGFTRTELPEPSLDWLVAQSAVEMDLELPEHMKPRRIAQLFIIAMYGAWPSNVIAFVRDPASYIRGKNVTPIYAVDWEMIWTPGVLATRLEPLIRDFRLHPSLVVFTSTAELADEKRWERIDAAEFIARSQALSNSDQQGFTGAGLFEQDEQSAPPQVDSASANLSNRLAKENELLRLEAKFTSRVRRQYLYHIGRLHKTSLRLNNDEAEIHSFVNRLKAQAGQIAELTAQLSQTRTEASQAQQKHVKWQGQLREKVASFREEKATWQTEAARIRAELSEARAMVKTQREELAEVKNERFKLQNRLTEAEPKIRHISDYETRMKQLTESQRLWDEDVQRCKNALQEAEAAKARVYELEQMLRASRQETIEQSQAIGVLESKIPTTHQVKAEELDTSSAPTPTAAPKDLDVYIALLEQAKKRTDELERENLLLRDNLSGAKQDTRIVDGEMDKSFMFGQ
;
A
#
# COMPACT_ATOMS: atom_id res chain seq x y z
N MET A 1 45.29 -33.53 -2.09
CA MET A 1 44.93 -32.13 -2.40
C MET A 1 45.08 -31.31 -1.11
N SER A 2 45.39 -30.01 -1.15
CA SER A 2 45.43 -29.26 0.13
C SER A 2 44.02 -29.00 0.66
N VAL A 3 43.88 -28.86 1.98
CA VAL A 3 42.60 -28.51 2.63
C VAL A 3 42.04 -27.21 2.08
N GLU A 4 42.90 -26.20 1.87
CA GLU A 4 42.52 -24.91 1.25
C GLU A 4 41.94 -25.06 -0.17
N GLN A 5 42.51 -25.95 -1.01
CA GLN A 5 41.97 -26.22 -2.34
C GLN A 5 40.58 -26.86 -2.25
N PHE A 6 40.41 -27.84 -1.37
CA PHE A 6 39.13 -28.53 -1.16
C PHE A 6 38.05 -27.59 -0.61
N LEU A 7 38.39 -26.70 0.32
CA LEU A 7 37.48 -25.67 0.83
C LEU A 7 37.08 -24.66 -0.26
N ASN A 8 38.00 -24.27 -1.14
CA ASN A 8 37.68 -23.41 -2.28
C ASN A 8 36.76 -24.10 -3.31
N ASP A 9 36.95 -25.39 -3.57
CA ASP A 9 36.03 -26.17 -4.41
C ASP A 9 34.64 -26.27 -3.76
N ILE A 10 34.57 -26.47 -2.44
CA ILE A 10 33.30 -26.52 -1.67
C ILE A 10 32.56 -25.17 -1.66
N ARG A 11 33.28 -24.04 -1.69
CA ARG A 11 32.71 -22.68 -1.84
C ARG A 11 31.96 -22.47 -3.18
N SER A 12 32.06 -23.40 -4.14
CA SER A 12 31.21 -23.44 -5.34
C SER A 12 29.83 -24.12 -5.14
N PHE A 13 29.59 -24.70 -3.96
CA PHE A 13 28.42 -25.50 -3.58
C PHE A 13 28.10 -26.65 -4.55
N PRO A 14 29.06 -27.58 -4.76
CA PRO A 14 28.88 -28.73 -5.64
C PRO A 14 27.75 -29.63 -5.12
N LYS A 15 26.92 -30.16 -6.04
CA LYS A 15 25.81 -31.06 -5.67
C LYS A 15 26.28 -32.45 -5.26
N ASP A 16 27.47 -32.88 -5.70
CA ASP A 16 28.07 -34.17 -5.30
C ASP A 16 29.60 -34.04 -5.18
N ILE A 17 30.10 -34.13 -3.95
CA ILE A 17 31.54 -34.09 -3.61
C ILE A 17 32.25 -35.38 -4.03
N GLY A 18 31.53 -36.47 -4.35
CA GLY A 18 32.10 -37.67 -4.97
C GLY A 18 32.72 -37.45 -6.36
N SER A 19 32.57 -36.25 -6.94
CA SER A 19 33.26 -35.82 -8.15
C SER A 19 34.60 -35.09 -7.91
N LEU A 20 34.92 -34.76 -6.65
CA LEU A 20 36.14 -34.04 -6.25
C LEU A 20 37.19 -34.98 -5.66
N THR A 21 38.47 -34.64 -5.82
CA THR A 21 39.58 -35.34 -5.16
C THR A 21 39.64 -34.97 -3.67
N THR A 22 39.27 -35.91 -2.80
CA THR A 22 39.31 -35.72 -1.34
C THR A 22 40.74 -35.54 -0.81
N PRO A 23 40.93 -34.77 0.28
CA PRO A 23 42.18 -34.78 1.05
C PRO A 23 42.36 -36.12 1.78
N ASP A 24 43.59 -36.38 2.25
CA ASP A 24 43.97 -37.60 2.95
C ASP A 24 44.09 -37.29 4.46
N LEU A 25 43.20 -37.85 5.27
CA LEU A 25 42.88 -37.35 6.62
C LEU A 25 43.45 -38.27 7.71
N LEU A 26 44.69 -37.98 8.16
CA LEU A 26 45.45 -38.88 9.06
C LEU A 26 46.00 -38.26 10.36
N ASP A 27 45.72 -36.98 10.68
CA ASP A 27 45.51 -36.43 12.04
C ASP A 27 45.56 -34.88 12.10
N VAL A 28 46.32 -34.22 11.20
CA VAL A 28 46.57 -32.75 11.31
C VAL A 28 45.60 -31.88 10.51
N ASP A 29 44.97 -32.46 9.48
CA ASP A 29 44.12 -31.73 8.53
C ASP A 29 42.63 -31.73 8.90
N ALA A 30 42.22 -32.56 9.87
CA ALA A 30 40.82 -32.70 10.29
C ALA A 30 40.27 -31.44 10.99
N ASP A 31 41.03 -30.85 11.91
CA ASP A 31 40.65 -29.61 12.61
C ASP A 31 40.66 -28.40 11.67
N GLN A 32 41.59 -28.37 10.71
CA GLN A 32 41.61 -27.33 9.68
C GLN A 32 40.38 -27.42 8.76
N LEU A 33 39.99 -28.65 8.40
CA LEU A 33 38.79 -28.88 7.59
C LEU A 33 37.50 -28.55 8.37
N THR A 34 37.37 -28.94 9.64
CA THR A 34 36.17 -28.56 10.43
C THR A 34 36.05 -27.05 10.59
N HIS A 35 37.13 -26.34 10.92
CA HIS A 35 37.12 -24.88 11.02
C HIS A 35 36.75 -24.19 9.70
N GLY A 36 37.36 -24.59 8.57
CA GLY A 36 37.04 -24.01 7.26
C GLY A 36 35.62 -24.31 6.78
N LEU A 37 35.09 -25.51 7.08
CA LEU A 37 33.70 -25.85 6.78
C LEU A 37 32.70 -25.03 7.62
N LEU A 38 33.04 -24.73 8.88
CA LEU A 38 32.23 -23.85 9.73
C LEU A 38 32.29 -22.38 9.27
N GLU A 39 33.44 -21.90 8.80
CA GLU A 39 33.58 -20.55 8.22
C GLU A 39 32.67 -20.37 7.00
N ILE A 40 32.62 -21.36 6.08
CA ILE A 40 31.74 -21.35 4.90
C ILE A 40 30.25 -21.23 5.29
N LEU A 41 29.83 -21.86 6.39
CA LEU A 41 28.46 -21.74 6.92
C LEU A 41 28.19 -20.40 7.63
N GLN A 42 29.21 -19.79 8.25
CA GLN A 42 29.09 -18.44 8.84
C GLN A 42 29.00 -17.36 7.76
N GLU A 43 29.72 -17.50 6.64
CA GLU A 43 29.57 -16.63 5.47
C GLU A 43 28.23 -16.83 4.76
N THR A 44 27.78 -18.09 4.63
CA THR A 44 26.61 -18.45 3.82
C THR A 44 25.79 -19.59 4.43
N ASP A 45 24.75 -19.28 5.20
CA ASP A 45 23.82 -20.28 5.72
C ASP A 45 22.65 -20.50 4.73
N THR A 46 22.74 -21.54 3.89
CA THR A 46 21.74 -21.90 2.87
C THR A 46 21.61 -23.42 2.75
N LEU A 47 20.49 -23.94 2.25
CA LEU A 47 20.36 -25.38 2.00
C LEU A 47 21.47 -25.95 1.10
N SER A 48 21.93 -25.21 0.09
CA SER A 48 23.01 -25.66 -0.81
C SER A 48 24.38 -25.72 -0.12
N SER A 49 24.71 -24.71 0.70
CA SER A 49 25.96 -24.67 1.46
C SER A 49 25.95 -25.71 2.59
N ARG A 50 24.86 -25.84 3.35
CA ARG A 50 24.65 -26.95 4.30
C ARG A 50 24.79 -28.31 3.64
N HIS A 51 24.21 -28.52 2.44
CA HIS A 51 24.31 -29.79 1.70
C HIS A 51 25.75 -30.12 1.29
N ALA A 52 26.50 -29.16 0.73
CA ALA A 52 27.90 -29.37 0.38
C ALA A 52 28.78 -29.59 1.64
N VAL A 53 28.59 -28.78 2.68
CA VAL A 53 29.36 -28.90 3.92
C VAL A 53 29.07 -30.23 4.65
N LEU A 54 27.83 -30.71 4.69
CA LEU A 54 27.50 -32.01 5.28
C LEU A 54 28.05 -33.19 4.45
N GLN A 55 28.16 -33.07 3.13
CA GLN A 55 28.86 -34.08 2.31
C GLN A 55 30.37 -34.13 2.62
N ALA A 56 30.99 -32.99 2.96
CA ALA A 56 32.39 -32.93 3.37
C ALA A 56 32.59 -33.37 4.84
N ALA A 57 31.66 -33.05 5.73
CA ALA A 57 31.64 -33.51 7.12
C ALA A 57 31.49 -35.04 7.23
N ALA A 58 30.88 -35.70 6.24
CA ALA A 58 30.84 -37.16 6.12
C ALA A 58 32.21 -37.82 5.84
N LEU A 59 33.28 -37.04 5.60
CA LEU A 59 34.67 -37.51 5.55
C LEU A 59 35.40 -37.40 6.90
N LEU A 60 34.76 -36.80 7.90
CA LEU A 60 35.31 -36.51 9.22
C LEU A 60 34.63 -37.37 10.29
N PRO A 61 35.26 -37.60 11.46
CA PRO A 61 34.59 -38.26 12.58
C PRO A 61 33.32 -37.49 13.00
N PRO A 62 32.24 -38.18 13.40
CA PRO A 62 31.00 -37.54 13.79
C PRO A 62 31.17 -36.77 15.11
N HIS A 63 30.71 -35.52 15.14
CA HIS A 63 30.81 -34.64 16.30
C HIS A 63 29.52 -33.83 16.49
N ALA A 64 29.04 -33.74 17.73
CA ALA A 64 27.76 -33.14 18.11
C ALA A 64 27.42 -31.77 17.49
N PHE A 65 28.39 -30.91 17.19
CA PHE A 65 28.11 -29.58 16.61
C PHE A 65 27.54 -29.66 15.18
N TRP A 66 27.77 -30.75 14.45
CA TRP A 66 27.13 -31.00 13.16
C TRP A 66 25.63 -31.34 13.28
N SER A 67 25.15 -31.77 14.46
CA SER A 67 23.76 -32.20 14.66
C SER A 67 22.75 -31.09 14.33
N ASP A 68 22.96 -29.87 14.82
CA ASP A 68 22.00 -28.77 14.60
C ASP A 68 22.00 -28.28 13.15
N ILE A 69 23.15 -28.37 12.47
CA ILE A 69 23.30 -28.06 11.04
C ILE A 69 22.59 -29.13 10.20
N ALA A 70 22.75 -30.40 10.57
CA ALA A 70 22.09 -31.54 9.95
C ALA A 70 20.56 -31.52 10.16
N LEU A 71 20.07 -31.16 11.36
CA LEU A 71 18.63 -31.00 11.61
C LEU A 71 18.01 -29.92 10.71
N LYS A 72 18.59 -28.71 10.69
CA LYS A 72 18.12 -27.62 9.81
C LYS A 72 18.16 -27.98 8.32
N TRP A 73 19.14 -28.76 7.88
CA TRP A 73 19.20 -29.28 6.52
C TRP A 73 18.07 -30.29 6.24
N VAL A 74 17.76 -31.18 7.18
CA VAL A 74 16.64 -32.15 7.10
C VAL A 74 15.26 -31.48 7.18
N GLU A 75 15.14 -30.36 7.90
CA GLU A 75 13.90 -29.56 7.98
C GLU A 75 13.55 -28.88 6.64
N GLU A 76 14.56 -28.53 5.84
CA GLU A 76 14.42 -27.80 4.57
C GLU A 76 14.51 -28.69 3.31
N GLN A 77 14.91 -29.97 3.43
CA GLN A 77 15.14 -30.85 2.28
C GLN A 77 13.94 -31.79 1.97
N ASP A 78 13.13 -31.39 0.99
CA ASP A 78 11.97 -32.17 0.51
C ASP A 78 12.29 -33.29 -0.52
N GLY A 79 13.56 -33.58 -0.84
CA GLY A 79 13.87 -34.58 -1.88
C GLY A 79 15.34 -34.99 -2.02
N THR A 80 15.57 -36.05 -2.81
CA THR A 80 16.89 -36.65 -3.03
C THR A 80 17.73 -35.89 -4.06
N SER A 81 18.60 -35.00 -3.60
CA SER A 81 19.78 -34.56 -4.36
C SER A 81 20.86 -35.67 -4.38
N PRO A 82 21.78 -35.68 -5.37
CA PRO A 82 22.98 -36.52 -5.28
C PRO A 82 23.79 -36.17 -4.02
N GLY A 83 24.66 -37.09 -3.58
CA GLY A 83 25.34 -37.03 -2.28
C GLY A 83 24.45 -37.19 -1.03
N THR A 84 23.11 -37.02 -1.11
CA THR A 84 22.18 -37.17 0.05
C THR A 84 22.35 -38.50 0.78
N ALA A 85 22.59 -39.60 0.05
CA ALA A 85 22.77 -40.92 0.66
C ALA A 85 23.93 -40.94 1.67
N ARG A 86 25.08 -40.33 1.34
CA ARG A 86 26.25 -40.26 2.23
C ARG A 86 25.96 -39.45 3.49
N ILE A 87 25.26 -38.32 3.36
CA ILE A 87 24.85 -37.52 4.54
C ILE A 87 23.90 -38.32 5.42
N VAL A 88 22.89 -38.97 4.83
CA VAL A 88 21.88 -39.76 5.55
C VAL A 88 22.48 -40.98 6.26
N GLU A 89 23.49 -41.61 5.65
CA GLU A 89 24.29 -42.69 6.24
C GLU A 89 25.20 -42.18 7.37
N TYR A 90 25.90 -41.05 7.17
CA TYR A 90 26.72 -40.38 8.18
C TYR A 90 25.93 -39.94 9.41
N ILE A 91 24.75 -39.33 9.23
CA ILE A 91 23.89 -38.93 10.36
C ILE A 91 23.35 -40.19 11.07
N GLY A 92 22.96 -41.22 10.31
CA GLY A 92 22.49 -42.49 10.87
C GLY A 92 23.56 -43.18 11.73
N SER A 93 24.82 -43.17 11.30
CA SER A 93 25.94 -43.71 12.08
C SER A 93 26.36 -42.79 13.23
N ALA A 94 26.28 -41.46 13.08
CA ALA A 94 26.53 -40.49 14.16
C ALA A 94 25.51 -40.63 15.32
N LEU A 95 24.25 -40.93 15.01
CA LEU A 95 23.23 -41.28 15.99
C LEU A 95 23.45 -42.69 16.58
N ALA A 96 23.96 -43.64 15.78
CA ALA A 96 24.48 -44.95 16.22
C ALA A 96 25.54 -44.86 17.33
N HIS A 97 26.57 -44.03 17.13
CA HIS A 97 27.73 -43.92 18.04
C HIS A 97 27.55 -42.83 19.13
N GLU A 98 26.30 -42.46 19.46
CA GLU A 98 25.91 -41.41 20.42
C GLU A 98 26.52 -40.00 20.19
N ALA A 99 27.24 -39.79 19.09
CA ALA A 99 27.90 -38.53 18.76
C ALA A 99 26.90 -37.40 18.47
N PHE A 100 25.68 -37.73 18.04
CA PHE A 100 24.56 -36.79 17.87
C PHE A 100 23.48 -37.03 18.94
N PRO A 101 22.92 -35.98 19.58
CA PRO A 101 21.94 -36.11 20.65
C PRO A 101 20.57 -36.59 20.13
N SER A 102 20.29 -37.88 20.27
CA SER A 102 19.07 -38.54 19.76
C SER A 102 17.74 -37.88 20.16
N TYR A 103 17.68 -37.20 21.31
CA TYR A 103 16.48 -36.48 21.77
C TYR A 103 16.02 -35.37 20.81
N SER A 104 16.93 -34.58 20.22
CA SER A 104 16.52 -33.50 19.29
C SER A 104 15.97 -34.07 17.98
N TRP A 105 16.56 -35.16 17.50
CA TRP A 105 16.13 -35.92 16.32
C TRP A 105 14.79 -36.62 16.50
N LEU A 106 14.50 -37.13 17.71
CA LEU A 106 13.18 -37.66 18.05
C LEU A 106 12.14 -36.54 18.19
N LYS A 107 12.48 -35.41 18.82
CA LYS A 107 11.55 -34.27 18.93
C LYS A 107 11.18 -33.70 17.56
N ALA A 108 12.14 -33.58 16.64
CA ALA A 108 11.89 -33.17 15.25
C ALA A 108 10.97 -34.14 14.46
N LEU A 109 10.71 -35.35 14.99
CA LEU A 109 9.70 -36.28 14.45
C LEU A 109 8.30 -36.06 15.06
N GLU A 110 8.22 -35.54 16.30
CA GLU A 110 6.97 -35.21 16.98
C GLU A 110 6.38 -33.87 16.54
N ASP A 111 7.20 -32.92 16.08
CA ASP A 111 6.78 -31.64 15.52
C ASP A 111 6.22 -31.81 14.08
N ASP A 112 4.99 -32.32 14.00
CA ASP A 112 4.18 -32.77 12.83
C ASP A 112 3.85 -31.68 11.75
N SER A 113 4.79 -30.76 11.50
CA SER A 113 4.61 -29.60 10.64
C SER A 113 4.93 -29.85 9.16
N ARG A 114 5.70 -30.89 8.83
CA ARG A 114 6.10 -31.26 7.45
C ARG A 114 6.29 -32.77 7.27
N SER A 115 6.15 -33.24 6.05
CA SER A 115 6.43 -34.62 5.65
C SER A 115 7.94 -34.89 5.53
N HIS A 116 8.67 -34.94 6.64
CA HIS A 116 10.14 -35.11 6.65
C HIS A 116 10.61 -36.51 6.16
N VAL A 117 10.64 -36.72 4.84
CA VAL A 117 11.09 -37.99 4.22
C VAL A 117 12.55 -38.30 4.54
N THR A 118 13.43 -37.29 4.54
CA THR A 118 14.85 -37.47 4.89
C THR A 118 15.03 -37.83 6.37
N LEU A 119 14.31 -37.18 7.30
CA LEU A 119 14.33 -37.54 8.73
C LEU A 119 13.91 -39.00 8.94
N LYS A 120 12.80 -39.41 8.32
CA LYS A 120 12.27 -40.77 8.39
C LYS A 120 13.26 -41.81 7.84
N ARG A 121 14.10 -41.46 6.85
CA ARG A 121 15.19 -42.32 6.36
C ARG A 121 16.36 -42.40 7.33
N ILE A 122 16.83 -41.26 7.87
CA ILE A 122 17.90 -41.19 8.87
C ILE A 122 17.54 -42.03 10.10
N LEU A 123 16.33 -41.86 10.63
CA LEU A 123 15.84 -42.62 11.80
C LEU A 123 15.64 -44.11 11.50
N VAL A 124 15.43 -44.50 10.24
CA VAL A 124 15.40 -45.92 9.82
C VAL A 124 16.81 -46.52 9.66
N ILE A 125 17.82 -45.73 9.29
CA ILE A 125 19.22 -46.19 9.35
C ILE A 125 19.70 -46.30 10.80
N TRP A 126 19.36 -45.32 11.64
CA TRP A 126 19.62 -45.36 13.08
C TRP A 126 18.93 -46.55 13.77
N SER A 127 17.66 -46.84 13.43
CA SER A 127 17.00 -48.07 13.89
C SER A 127 17.58 -49.35 13.27
N GLY A 128 18.35 -49.25 12.18
CA GLY A 128 19.15 -50.32 11.59
C GLY A 128 19.98 -51.07 12.63
N LEU A 129 20.86 -50.33 13.32
CA LEU A 129 21.73 -50.87 14.38
C LEU A 129 20.94 -51.37 15.60
N ASN A 130 19.75 -50.82 15.83
CA ASN A 130 18.85 -51.29 16.89
C ASN A 130 18.12 -52.59 16.53
N PHE A 131 17.98 -52.95 15.25
CA PHE A 131 17.39 -54.24 14.85
C PHE A 131 18.27 -55.42 15.21
N ASP A 132 19.58 -55.30 15.01
CA ASP A 132 20.52 -56.40 15.28
C ASP A 132 20.57 -56.68 16.79
N SER A 133 20.60 -55.63 17.63
CA SER A 133 20.36 -55.76 19.08
C SER A 133 19.01 -56.43 19.41
N LEU A 134 17.91 -56.00 18.78
CA LEU A 134 16.59 -56.63 18.95
C LEU A 134 16.51 -58.07 18.45
N MET A 135 17.45 -58.55 17.64
CA MET A 135 17.52 -59.94 17.20
C MET A 135 18.49 -60.78 18.05
N LEU A 136 19.60 -60.21 18.49
CA LEU A 136 20.73 -60.96 19.06
C LEU A 136 20.89 -60.82 20.58
N ASP A 137 20.64 -59.63 21.15
CA ASP A 137 20.98 -59.35 22.56
C ASP A 137 19.99 -59.96 23.54
N THR A 138 20.50 -60.42 24.69
CA THR A 138 19.73 -61.09 25.76
C THR A 138 19.36 -60.19 26.93
N GLY A 139 19.84 -58.94 26.95
CA GLY A 139 19.37 -57.90 27.87
C GLY A 139 17.86 -57.67 27.76
N ASN A 140 17.13 -57.82 28.87
CA ASN A 140 15.68 -57.71 28.93
C ASN A 140 15.21 -56.26 28.96
N GLN A 141 15.94 -55.40 29.67
CA GLN A 141 15.68 -53.96 29.73
C GLN A 141 16.11 -53.28 28.43
N LEU A 142 17.27 -53.67 27.89
CA LEU A 142 17.75 -53.27 26.56
C LEU A 142 16.74 -53.63 25.46
N PHE A 143 16.26 -54.89 25.43
CA PHE A 143 15.21 -55.31 24.48
C PHE A 143 13.93 -54.48 24.64
N SER A 144 13.53 -54.14 25.87
CA SER A 144 12.36 -53.28 26.11
C SER A 144 12.52 -51.87 25.57
N ILE A 145 13.68 -51.24 25.83
CA ILE A 145 14.01 -49.88 25.39
C ILE A 145 14.07 -49.81 23.86
N ASN A 146 14.76 -50.77 23.23
CA ASN A 146 14.90 -50.81 21.77
C ASN A 146 13.55 -51.12 21.09
N LEU A 147 12.70 -51.96 21.70
CA LEU A 147 11.35 -52.22 21.20
C LEU A 147 10.43 -51.00 21.37
N ARG A 148 10.62 -50.20 22.44
CA ARG A 148 9.92 -48.92 22.65
C ARG A 148 10.36 -47.85 21.65
N LEU A 149 11.64 -47.81 21.28
CA LEU A 149 12.17 -46.94 20.24
C LEU A 149 11.63 -47.31 18.86
N LEU A 150 11.66 -48.60 18.50
CA LEU A 150 11.04 -49.11 17.29
C LEU A 150 9.55 -48.77 17.21
N LEU A 151 8.82 -48.91 18.32
CA LEU A 151 7.41 -48.48 18.43
C LEU A 151 7.19 -46.97 18.30
N ALA A 152 8.20 -46.12 18.57
CA ALA A 152 8.12 -44.69 18.32
C ALA A 152 8.28 -44.37 16.82
N ILE A 153 9.19 -45.05 16.12
CA ILE A 153 9.53 -44.78 14.72
C ILE A 153 8.49 -45.40 13.75
N LEU A 154 7.93 -46.57 14.10
CA LEU A 154 7.04 -47.36 13.24
C LEU A 154 5.84 -46.59 12.64
N PRO A 155 5.09 -45.75 13.38
CA PRO A 155 3.96 -45.00 12.82
C PRO A 155 4.36 -43.99 11.73
N TYR A 156 5.55 -43.40 11.84
CA TYR A 156 6.00 -42.34 10.94
C TYR A 156 6.64 -42.87 9.66
N ALA A 157 7.24 -44.06 9.70
CA ALA A 157 8.04 -44.62 8.59
C ALA A 157 7.60 -46.03 8.09
N PRO A 158 6.30 -46.40 8.04
CA PRO A 158 5.88 -47.77 7.73
C PRO A 158 6.28 -48.21 6.31
N LEU A 159 6.27 -47.31 5.32
CA LEU A 159 6.75 -47.61 3.97
C LEU A 159 8.24 -47.99 3.95
N MET A 160 9.09 -47.27 4.70
CA MET A 160 10.54 -47.53 4.78
C MET A 160 10.85 -48.79 5.59
N LEU A 161 9.97 -49.18 6.52
CA LEU A 161 10.09 -50.40 7.31
C LEU A 161 9.48 -51.64 6.64
N THR A 162 8.61 -51.46 5.63
CA THR A 162 8.01 -52.56 4.84
C THR A 162 9.05 -53.56 4.26
N PRO A 163 10.19 -53.14 3.65
CA PRO A 163 11.23 -54.09 3.22
C PRO A 163 11.96 -54.80 4.38
N LYS A 164 11.90 -54.28 5.60
CA LYS A 164 12.49 -54.87 6.82
C LYS A 164 11.51 -55.77 7.59
N VAL A 165 10.26 -55.92 7.15
CA VAL A 165 9.23 -56.76 7.80
C VAL A 165 9.66 -58.21 8.09
N PRO A 166 10.45 -58.89 7.25
CA PRO A 166 10.98 -60.22 7.60
C PRO A 166 11.87 -60.23 8.86
N LEU A 167 12.62 -59.16 9.12
CA LEU A 167 13.40 -58.98 10.36
C LEU A 167 12.50 -58.58 11.53
N LEU A 168 11.53 -57.68 11.30
CA LEU A 168 10.51 -57.34 12.30
C LEU A 168 9.69 -58.56 12.74
N ALA A 169 9.51 -59.56 11.87
CA ALA A 169 8.89 -60.83 12.20
C ALA A 169 9.78 -61.68 13.13
N ILE A 170 11.10 -61.71 12.94
CA ILE A 170 12.04 -62.36 13.88
C ILE A 170 11.96 -61.69 15.26
N VAL A 171 11.98 -60.35 15.31
CA VAL A 171 11.77 -59.57 16.54
C VAL A 171 10.39 -59.84 17.17
N LEU A 172 9.35 -60.07 16.35
CA LEU A 172 8.02 -60.45 16.83
C LEU A 172 8.01 -61.86 17.45
N GLY A 173 8.72 -62.83 16.86
CA GLY A 173 8.89 -64.17 17.43
C GLY A 173 9.65 -64.15 18.75
N ARG A 174 10.66 -63.27 18.87
CA ARG A 174 11.33 -62.95 20.13
C ARG A 174 10.37 -62.30 21.15
N ALA A 175 9.65 -61.25 20.78
CA ALA A 175 8.74 -60.52 21.67
C ALA A 175 7.55 -61.37 22.17
N ILE A 176 6.95 -62.21 21.32
CA ILE A 176 5.91 -63.18 21.70
C ILE A 176 6.43 -64.20 22.71
N SER A 177 7.71 -64.58 22.59
CA SER A 177 8.36 -65.53 23.49
C SER A 177 8.72 -64.88 24.84
N TRP A 178 9.24 -63.65 24.79
CA TRP A 178 9.72 -62.87 25.93
C TRP A 178 8.62 -62.33 26.84
N ARG A 179 7.47 -61.93 26.27
CA ARG A 179 6.31 -61.29 26.91
C ARG A 179 6.01 -61.74 28.35
N ASP A 180 5.99 -63.06 28.57
CA ASP A 180 5.68 -63.69 29.86
C ASP A 180 6.86 -64.56 30.38
N ARG A 181 8.04 -64.50 29.74
CA ARG A 181 9.24 -65.32 30.01
C ARG A 181 10.55 -64.64 29.57
N PRO A 182 11.28 -63.96 30.47
CA PRO A 182 12.47 -63.17 30.09
C PRO A 182 13.58 -63.99 29.42
N PHE A 183 14.43 -63.29 28.67
CA PHE A 183 15.59 -63.88 28.01
C PHE A 183 16.66 -64.29 29.03
N ILE A 184 17.38 -65.38 28.71
CA ILE A 184 18.60 -65.82 29.37
C ILE A 184 19.74 -66.01 28.36
N ASP A 185 20.96 -65.81 28.84
CA ASP A 185 22.18 -66.01 28.08
C ASP A 185 22.34 -67.47 27.61
N HIS A 186 22.81 -67.67 26.38
CA HIS A 186 22.99 -69.00 25.78
C HIS A 186 23.92 -69.92 26.60
N THR A 187 24.82 -69.34 27.40
CA THR A 187 25.74 -69.99 28.35
C THR A 187 25.04 -70.59 29.57
N LEU A 188 23.84 -70.13 29.91
CA LEU A 188 23.07 -70.63 31.06
C LEU A 188 22.28 -71.89 30.67
N PRO A 189 22.11 -72.86 31.60
CA PRO A 189 21.31 -74.05 31.33
C PRO A 189 19.84 -73.67 31.11
N PRO A 190 19.12 -74.35 30.20
CA PRO A 190 17.71 -74.06 29.94
C PRO A 190 16.87 -74.29 31.21
N ARG A 191 16.03 -73.30 31.54
CA ARG A 191 15.13 -73.31 32.70
C ARG A 191 13.71 -73.05 32.26
N ASP A 192 12.75 -73.71 32.92
CA ASP A 192 11.35 -73.34 32.74
C ASP A 192 11.09 -71.93 33.30
N GLY A 193 10.13 -71.21 32.72
CA GLY A 193 9.89 -69.78 32.98
C GLY A 193 10.73 -68.79 32.16
N PHE A 194 11.77 -69.24 31.45
CA PHE A 194 12.66 -68.37 30.65
C PHE A 194 12.60 -68.67 29.15
N THR A 195 13.23 -67.82 28.34
CA THR A 195 13.47 -68.06 26.91
C THR A 195 14.94 -67.90 26.55
N ARG A 196 15.45 -68.82 25.72
CA ARG A 196 16.83 -68.81 25.24
C ARG A 196 16.90 -68.04 23.93
N THR A 197 17.97 -67.30 23.72
CA THR A 197 18.33 -66.78 22.39
C THR A 197 19.54 -67.57 21.90
N GLU A 198 19.54 -67.96 20.63
CA GLU A 198 20.66 -68.68 20.03
C GLU A 198 21.78 -67.71 19.65
N LEU A 199 23.01 -68.21 19.50
CA LEU A 199 24.17 -67.35 19.22
C LEU A 199 24.11 -66.77 17.79
N PRO A 200 24.66 -65.57 17.56
CA PRO A 200 24.77 -64.98 16.21
C PRO A 200 25.57 -65.88 15.27
N GLU A 201 25.26 -65.77 13.97
CA GLU A 201 26.06 -66.36 12.90
C GLU A 201 27.50 -65.79 12.95
N PRO A 202 28.58 -66.61 12.92
CA PRO A 202 29.95 -66.14 13.09
C PRO A 202 30.43 -65.09 12.09
N SER A 203 29.74 -64.90 10.95
CA SER A 203 30.06 -63.86 9.96
C SER A 203 29.58 -62.45 10.34
N LEU A 204 28.84 -62.28 11.45
CA LEU A 204 28.28 -60.99 11.88
C LEU A 204 29.19 -60.20 12.83
N ASP A 205 30.17 -60.85 13.46
CA ASP A 205 31.08 -60.27 14.48
C ASP A 205 30.37 -59.50 15.63
N TRP A 206 29.10 -59.85 15.92
CA TRP A 206 28.29 -59.16 16.91
C TRP A 206 28.60 -59.60 18.35
N LEU A 207 29.02 -58.64 19.18
CA LEU A 207 29.22 -58.85 20.62
C LEU A 207 27.88 -58.76 21.36
N VAL A 208 27.29 -59.93 21.64
CA VAL A 208 25.99 -60.07 22.32
C VAL A 208 25.99 -59.41 23.71
N ALA A 209 25.10 -58.45 23.93
CA ALA A 209 24.88 -57.84 25.23
C ALA A 209 24.13 -58.81 26.17
N GLN A 210 24.83 -59.32 27.18
CA GLN A 210 24.37 -60.41 28.04
C GLN A 210 23.45 -59.95 29.18
N SER A 211 22.44 -60.76 29.48
CA SER A 211 21.49 -60.53 30.58
C SER A 211 22.17 -60.45 31.94
N ALA A 212 23.29 -61.16 32.14
CA ALA A 212 24.09 -61.10 33.35
C ALA A 212 24.88 -59.80 33.57
N VAL A 213 24.94 -58.90 32.57
CA VAL A 213 25.66 -57.62 32.62
C VAL A 213 24.69 -56.42 32.65
N GLU A 214 23.39 -56.68 32.57
CA GLU A 214 22.36 -55.64 32.53
C GLU A 214 22.20 -54.92 33.89
N MET A 215 22.21 -53.58 33.85
CA MET A 215 21.98 -52.75 35.03
C MET A 215 20.49 -52.68 35.37
N ASP A 216 20.14 -52.83 36.65
CA ASP A 216 18.73 -52.90 37.07
C ASP A 216 18.06 -51.52 37.16
N LEU A 217 17.29 -51.15 36.14
CA LEU A 217 16.49 -49.92 36.07
C LEU A 217 15.00 -50.20 36.31
N GLU A 218 14.33 -49.35 37.10
CA GLU A 218 12.87 -49.39 37.24
C GLU A 218 12.17 -48.88 35.97
N LEU A 219 11.80 -49.80 35.08
CA LEU A 219 11.10 -49.48 33.83
C LEU A 219 9.66 -48.97 34.07
N PRO A 220 9.24 -47.86 33.43
CA PRO A 220 7.86 -47.37 33.46
C PRO A 220 6.83 -48.43 33.02
N GLU A 221 5.59 -48.35 33.52
CA GLU A 221 4.54 -49.34 33.25
C GLU A 221 4.32 -49.64 31.76
N HIS A 222 4.45 -48.64 30.89
CA HIS A 222 4.30 -48.81 29.44
C HIS A 222 5.52 -49.50 28.76
N MET A 223 6.66 -49.57 29.44
CA MET A 223 7.88 -50.29 29.06
C MET A 223 8.03 -51.63 29.79
N LYS A 224 7.05 -52.09 30.58
CA LYS A 224 7.12 -53.43 31.18
C LYS A 224 6.95 -54.52 30.11
N PRO A 225 7.69 -55.65 30.18
CA PRO A 225 7.80 -56.62 29.08
C PRO A 225 6.48 -57.03 28.43
N ARG A 226 5.52 -57.46 29.26
CA ARG A 226 4.19 -57.86 28.80
C ARG A 226 3.42 -56.75 28.07
N ARG A 227 3.57 -55.49 28.48
CA ARG A 227 2.86 -54.35 27.88
C ARG A 227 3.53 -53.88 26.59
N ILE A 228 4.86 -53.75 26.57
CA ILE A 228 5.57 -53.29 25.37
C ILE A 228 5.54 -54.36 24.26
N ALA A 229 5.64 -55.65 24.60
CA ALA A 229 5.41 -56.75 23.66
C ALA A 229 3.96 -56.75 23.12
N GLN A 230 2.95 -56.48 23.96
CA GLN A 230 1.56 -56.33 23.51
C GLN A 230 1.42 -55.16 22.52
N LEU A 231 2.01 -54.00 22.81
CA LEU A 231 1.98 -52.84 21.91
C LEU A 231 2.66 -53.14 20.58
N PHE A 232 3.78 -53.86 20.58
CA PHE A 232 4.44 -54.29 19.34
C PHE A 232 3.60 -55.27 18.52
N ILE A 233 2.97 -56.26 19.16
CA ILE A 233 2.03 -57.19 18.50
C ILE A 233 0.84 -56.42 17.89
N ILE A 234 0.28 -55.44 18.60
CA ILE A 234 -0.81 -54.58 18.10
C ILE A 234 -0.36 -53.79 16.86
N ALA A 235 0.79 -53.11 16.93
CA ALA A 235 1.28 -52.28 15.84
C ALA A 235 1.71 -53.12 14.62
N MET A 236 2.36 -54.27 14.82
CA MET A 236 2.70 -55.21 13.74
C MET A 236 1.45 -55.80 13.06
N TYR A 237 0.38 -56.10 13.82
CA TYR A 237 -0.87 -56.60 13.27
C TYR A 237 -1.72 -55.50 12.59
N GLY A 238 -1.64 -54.25 13.05
CA GLY A 238 -2.18 -53.11 12.31
C GLY A 238 -1.41 -52.83 11.01
N ALA A 239 -0.10 -53.02 11.03
CA ALA A 239 0.78 -52.75 9.91
C ALA A 239 0.75 -53.85 8.83
N TRP A 240 1.11 -55.10 9.17
CA TRP A 240 1.27 -56.20 8.19
C TRP A 240 0.61 -57.49 8.69
N PRO A 241 -0.73 -57.51 8.86
CA PRO A 241 -1.45 -58.66 9.40
C PRO A 241 -1.24 -59.94 8.59
N SER A 242 -1.18 -59.89 7.25
CA SER A 242 -0.97 -61.09 6.43
C SER A 242 0.43 -61.68 6.62
N ASN A 243 1.45 -60.85 6.83
CA ASN A 243 2.81 -61.30 7.17
C ASN A 243 2.89 -61.82 8.62
N VAL A 244 2.25 -61.15 9.59
CA VAL A 244 2.17 -61.61 10.99
C VAL A 244 1.54 -63.01 11.09
N ILE A 245 0.38 -63.22 10.47
CA ILE A 245 -0.30 -64.53 10.50
C ILE A 245 0.51 -65.60 9.76
N ALA A 246 1.15 -65.27 8.65
CA ALA A 246 1.98 -66.22 7.90
C ALA A 246 3.21 -66.67 8.71
N PHE A 247 3.95 -65.73 9.29
CA PHE A 247 5.13 -66.02 10.13
C PHE A 247 4.78 -66.83 11.38
N VAL A 248 3.72 -66.46 12.10
CA VAL A 248 3.36 -67.13 13.36
C VAL A 248 2.84 -68.55 13.15
N ARG A 249 2.23 -68.81 11.99
CA ARG A 249 1.78 -70.15 11.58
C ARG A 249 2.96 -71.08 11.26
N ASP A 250 3.95 -70.59 10.52
CA ASP A 250 5.14 -71.35 10.11
C ASP A 250 6.33 -70.40 9.93
N PRO A 251 7.16 -70.19 10.98
CA PRO A 251 8.21 -69.19 10.93
C PRO A 251 9.35 -69.59 9.99
N ALA A 252 9.75 -70.86 9.98
CA ALA A 252 10.85 -71.34 9.16
C ALA A 252 10.54 -71.25 7.66
N SER A 253 9.34 -71.67 7.23
CA SER A 253 8.93 -71.54 5.83
C SER A 253 8.71 -70.08 5.42
N TYR A 254 8.18 -69.24 6.32
CA TYR A 254 8.04 -67.81 6.06
C TYR A 254 9.40 -67.14 5.84
N ILE A 255 10.37 -67.35 6.72
CA ILE A 255 11.69 -66.71 6.66
C ILE A 255 12.44 -67.14 5.39
N ARG A 256 12.44 -68.45 5.07
CA ARG A 256 12.97 -68.98 3.80
C ARG A 256 12.28 -68.34 2.59
N GLY A 257 10.96 -68.27 2.59
CA GLY A 257 10.16 -67.65 1.52
C GLY A 257 10.34 -66.13 1.36
N LYS A 258 11.08 -65.48 2.26
CA LYS A 258 11.48 -64.07 2.19
C LYS A 258 12.97 -63.86 1.89
N ASN A 259 13.74 -64.93 1.69
CA ASN A 259 15.19 -64.90 1.43
C ASN A 259 16.00 -64.13 2.50
N VAL A 260 15.64 -64.24 3.78
CA VAL A 260 16.42 -63.62 4.87
C VAL A 260 17.73 -64.39 5.05
N THR A 261 18.84 -63.67 5.21
CA THR A 261 20.14 -64.24 5.56
C THR A 261 20.10 -64.95 6.92
N PRO A 262 20.89 -66.02 7.14
CA PRO A 262 21.12 -66.55 8.48
C PRO A 262 21.59 -65.44 9.42
N ILE A 263 21.00 -65.37 10.62
CA ILE A 263 21.33 -64.38 11.67
C ILE A 263 21.84 -65.08 12.93
N TYR A 264 21.44 -66.33 13.13
CA TYR A 264 21.89 -67.20 14.22
C TYR A 264 22.67 -68.37 13.64
N ALA A 265 23.62 -68.91 14.41
CA ALA A 265 24.46 -70.06 14.06
C ALA A 265 23.70 -71.41 13.99
N VAL A 266 22.38 -71.40 13.86
CA VAL A 266 21.49 -72.57 13.89
C VAL A 266 20.33 -72.37 12.91
N ASP A 267 19.95 -73.44 12.20
CA ASP A 267 18.83 -73.44 11.25
C ASP A 267 17.51 -72.93 11.84
N TRP A 268 16.74 -72.21 11.02
CA TRP A 268 15.45 -71.59 11.37
C TRP A 268 14.38 -72.55 11.92
N GLU A 269 14.51 -73.86 11.68
CA GLU A 269 13.62 -74.90 12.24
C GLU A 269 13.89 -75.20 13.72
N MET A 270 15.10 -74.92 14.23
CA MET A 270 15.50 -75.20 15.62
C MET A 270 15.14 -74.07 16.59
N ILE A 271 15.03 -72.84 16.09
CA ILE A 271 14.83 -71.62 16.89
C ILE A 271 13.44 -71.56 17.52
N TRP A 272 12.40 -71.96 16.77
CA TRP A 272 11.03 -72.08 17.28
C TRP A 272 10.46 -73.44 16.91
N THR A 273 10.21 -74.28 17.92
CA THR A 273 9.53 -75.56 17.70
C THR A 273 8.13 -75.35 17.12
N PRO A 274 7.69 -76.22 16.17
CA PRO A 274 6.46 -76.00 15.40
C PRO A 274 5.23 -75.70 16.27
N GLY A 275 4.54 -74.61 15.93
CA GLY A 275 3.32 -74.18 16.61
C GLY A 275 3.51 -73.38 17.91
N VAL A 276 4.70 -73.30 18.51
CA VAL A 276 4.88 -72.58 19.79
C VAL A 276 4.53 -71.08 19.69
N LEU A 277 4.89 -70.41 18.60
CA LEU A 277 4.48 -69.03 18.36
C LEU A 277 2.95 -68.91 18.20
N ALA A 278 2.31 -69.85 17.50
CA ALA A 278 0.86 -69.87 17.34
C ALA A 278 0.15 -70.06 18.69
N THR A 279 0.55 -71.03 19.51
CA THR A 279 -0.03 -71.26 20.84
C THR A 279 0.15 -70.07 21.78
N ARG A 280 1.27 -69.32 21.68
CA ARG A 280 1.52 -68.10 22.46
C ARG A 280 0.71 -66.89 21.96
N LEU A 281 0.50 -66.75 20.65
CA LEU A 281 -0.20 -65.60 20.07
C LEU A 281 -1.72 -65.77 19.98
N GLU A 282 -2.23 -67.01 19.85
CA GLU A 282 -3.67 -67.31 19.79
C GLU A 282 -4.49 -66.62 20.91
N PRO A 283 -4.14 -66.71 22.22
CA PRO A 283 -4.90 -66.04 23.27
C PRO A 283 -4.90 -64.51 23.16
N LEU A 284 -3.97 -63.92 22.39
CA LEU A 284 -3.84 -62.48 22.20
C LEU A 284 -4.63 -62.01 20.98
N ILE A 285 -4.56 -62.76 19.87
CA ILE A 285 -5.35 -62.49 18.66
C ILE A 285 -6.85 -62.75 18.88
N ARG A 286 -7.24 -63.59 19.84
CA ARG A 286 -8.66 -63.73 20.26
C ARG A 286 -9.28 -62.41 20.77
N ASP A 287 -8.48 -61.49 21.31
CA ASP A 287 -8.93 -60.14 21.71
C ASP A 287 -8.86 -59.13 20.55
N PHE A 288 -8.38 -59.52 19.36
CA PHE A 288 -8.23 -58.64 18.20
C PHE A 288 -9.41 -58.79 17.20
N ARG A 289 -9.67 -57.72 16.44
CA ARG A 289 -10.61 -57.70 15.32
C ARG A 289 -9.92 -58.17 14.05
N LEU A 290 -10.65 -58.86 13.17
CA LEU A 290 -10.13 -59.31 11.88
C LEU A 290 -9.73 -58.09 11.00
N HIS A 291 -8.45 -57.95 10.67
CA HIS A 291 -7.98 -56.86 9.81
C HIS A 291 -8.42 -57.08 8.34
N PRO A 292 -9.07 -56.11 7.66
CA PRO A 292 -9.58 -56.26 6.30
C PRO A 292 -8.57 -56.77 5.26
N SER A 293 -7.31 -56.31 5.31
CA SER A 293 -6.21 -56.79 4.46
C SER A 293 -6.05 -58.31 4.38
N LEU A 294 -6.42 -59.07 5.42
CA LEU A 294 -6.35 -60.54 5.42
C LEU A 294 -7.26 -61.19 4.36
N VAL A 295 -8.27 -60.48 3.86
CA VAL A 295 -9.19 -60.92 2.79
C VAL A 295 -8.65 -60.56 1.40
N VAL A 296 -7.76 -59.57 1.30
CA VAL A 296 -7.34 -58.94 0.04
C VAL A 296 -5.89 -59.29 -0.34
N PHE A 297 -4.99 -59.42 0.65
CA PHE A 297 -3.55 -59.53 0.42
C PHE A 297 -2.97 -60.84 0.97
N THR A 298 -2.14 -61.50 0.15
CA THR A 298 -1.16 -62.49 0.61
C THR A 298 0.01 -61.81 1.33
N SER A 299 0.83 -62.57 2.05
CA SER A 299 2.04 -62.04 2.70
C SER A 299 3.05 -61.45 1.70
N THR A 300 3.04 -61.84 0.42
CA THR A 300 3.85 -61.19 -0.63
C THR A 300 3.20 -59.92 -1.17
N ALA A 301 1.90 -59.95 -1.48
CA ALA A 301 1.18 -58.79 -2.01
C ALA A 301 1.11 -57.63 -1.00
N GLU A 302 0.99 -57.93 0.30
CA GLU A 302 0.94 -56.93 1.39
C GLU A 302 2.25 -56.11 1.52
N LEU A 303 3.40 -56.65 1.08
CA LEU A 303 4.67 -55.91 1.09
C LEU A 303 4.91 -55.12 -0.22
N ALA A 304 4.12 -55.37 -1.26
CA ALA A 304 4.24 -54.70 -2.57
C ALA A 304 3.27 -53.52 -2.73
N ASP A 305 2.29 -53.36 -1.82
CA ASP A 305 1.35 -52.23 -1.83
C ASP A 305 1.94 -51.01 -1.10
N GLU A 306 2.84 -50.30 -1.79
CA GLU A 306 3.39 -49.02 -1.31
C GLU A 306 2.29 -47.95 -1.12
N LYS A 307 1.24 -48.00 -1.96
CA LYS A 307 0.16 -47.00 -2.01
C LYS A 307 -0.70 -46.99 -0.75
N ARG A 308 -0.73 -48.11 -0.03
CA ARG A 308 -1.35 -48.22 1.30
C ARG A 308 -0.90 -47.12 2.26
N TRP A 309 0.34 -46.65 2.14
CA TRP A 309 0.95 -45.69 3.06
C TRP A 309 0.87 -44.22 2.61
N GLU A 310 0.44 -43.94 1.37
CA GLU A 310 0.34 -42.57 0.82
C GLU A 310 -0.64 -41.66 1.58
N ARG A 311 -1.60 -42.24 2.30
CA ARG A 311 -2.73 -41.52 2.94
C ARG A 311 -2.89 -41.78 4.43
N ILE A 312 -2.00 -42.55 5.04
CA ILE A 312 -2.09 -42.91 6.46
C ILE A 312 -1.06 -42.07 7.21
N ASP A 313 -1.56 -41.16 8.03
CA ASP A 313 -0.75 -40.40 8.98
C ASP A 313 -0.38 -41.26 10.22
N ALA A 314 0.67 -40.87 10.96
CA ALA A 314 1.12 -41.53 12.18
C ALA A 314 0.05 -41.58 13.29
N ALA A 315 -0.72 -40.50 13.50
CA ALA A 315 -1.81 -40.51 14.48
C ALA A 315 -2.94 -41.46 14.04
N GLU A 316 -3.25 -41.49 12.74
CA GLU A 316 -4.24 -42.43 12.19
C GLU A 316 -3.74 -43.88 12.27
N PHE A 317 -2.46 -44.14 11.99
CA PHE A 317 -1.83 -45.46 12.13
C PHE A 317 -1.96 -45.99 13.55
N ILE A 318 -1.66 -45.16 14.55
CA ILE A 318 -1.76 -45.52 15.97
C ILE A 318 -3.23 -45.81 16.32
N ALA A 319 -4.15 -44.91 15.97
CA ALA A 319 -5.58 -45.06 16.26
C ALA A 319 -6.20 -46.31 15.60
N ARG A 320 -5.90 -46.56 14.32
CA ARG A 320 -6.35 -47.76 13.59
C ARG A 320 -5.78 -49.04 14.21
N SER A 321 -4.48 -49.05 14.56
CA SER A 321 -3.84 -50.21 15.18
C SER A 321 -4.43 -50.52 16.55
N GLN A 322 -4.61 -49.51 17.40
CA GLN A 322 -5.23 -49.67 18.73
C GLN A 322 -6.69 -50.11 18.62
N ALA A 323 -7.48 -49.56 17.69
CA ALA A 323 -8.89 -49.91 17.50
C ALA A 323 -9.14 -51.36 17.03
N LEU A 324 -8.10 -52.08 16.57
CA LEU A 324 -8.16 -53.51 16.32
C LEU A 324 -8.08 -54.34 17.61
N SER A 325 -7.48 -53.83 18.68
CA SER A 325 -7.34 -54.51 19.97
C SER A 325 -8.48 -54.13 20.92
N ASN A 326 -9.24 -55.10 21.43
CA ASN A 326 -10.30 -54.84 22.41
C ASN A 326 -9.76 -54.72 23.86
N SER A 327 -8.47 -54.39 24.04
CA SER A 327 -7.73 -54.48 25.31
C SER A 327 -8.33 -53.69 26.47
N ASP A 328 -8.96 -52.56 26.17
CA ASP A 328 -9.33 -51.55 27.18
C ASP A 328 -10.55 -51.97 28.01
N GLN A 329 -11.09 -53.17 27.76
CA GLN A 329 -12.26 -53.72 28.44
C GLN A 329 -11.91 -54.62 29.65
N GLN A 330 -10.63 -54.96 29.85
CA GLN A 330 -10.19 -56.00 30.81
C GLN A 330 -9.75 -55.48 32.19
N GLY A 331 -9.77 -54.18 32.45
CA GLY A 331 -9.19 -53.54 33.64
C GLY A 331 -9.85 -53.77 35.01
N PHE A 332 -10.36 -54.97 35.36
CA PHE A 332 -10.76 -55.29 36.75
C PHE A 332 -10.85 -56.80 37.12
N THR A 333 -9.91 -57.66 36.71
CA THR A 333 -9.92 -59.09 37.13
C THR A 333 -8.57 -59.61 37.63
N GLY A 334 -8.14 -59.10 38.79
CA GLY A 334 -7.02 -59.65 39.56
C GLY A 334 -7.44 -60.79 40.49
N ALA A 335 -7.74 -61.97 39.94
CA ALA A 335 -7.97 -63.21 40.70
C ALA A 335 -7.68 -64.44 39.81
N GLY A 336 -6.49 -65.02 39.97
CA GLY A 336 -6.06 -66.20 39.21
C GLY A 336 -6.81 -67.47 39.64
N LEU A 337 -7.09 -68.37 38.69
CA LEU A 337 -7.90 -69.58 38.91
C LEU A 337 -7.08 -70.75 39.51
N PHE A 338 -6.10 -70.44 40.36
CA PHE A 338 -5.14 -71.39 40.93
C PHE A 338 -4.92 -71.13 42.42
N GLU A 339 -5.62 -71.90 43.24
CA GLU A 339 -5.30 -72.17 44.64
C GLU A 339 -5.18 -73.71 44.74
N GLN A 340 -4.12 -74.22 45.37
CA GLN A 340 -3.72 -75.63 45.24
C GLN A 340 -4.49 -76.53 46.22
N ASP A 341 -5.02 -77.66 45.75
CA ASP A 341 -5.67 -78.67 46.60
C ASP A 341 -4.63 -79.38 47.49
N GLU A 342 -4.71 -79.16 48.80
CA GLU A 342 -3.88 -79.86 49.80
C GLU A 342 -4.45 -81.28 50.06
N GLN A 343 -3.83 -82.30 49.44
CA GLN A 343 -4.29 -83.69 49.56
C GLN A 343 -3.73 -84.39 50.79
N SER A 344 -4.56 -84.57 51.82
CA SER A 344 -4.28 -85.44 52.97
C SER A 344 -5.01 -86.78 52.86
N ALA A 345 -4.32 -87.89 53.11
CA ALA A 345 -4.81 -89.25 52.92
C ALA A 345 -5.47 -89.85 54.18
N PRO A 346 -6.49 -90.73 54.04
CA PRO A 346 -7.17 -91.35 55.18
C PRO A 346 -6.51 -92.65 55.68
N PRO A 347 -6.42 -92.89 56.99
CA PRO A 347 -6.06 -94.19 57.57
C PRO A 347 -7.25 -95.18 57.60
N GLN A 348 -6.98 -96.48 57.77
CA GLN A 348 -7.96 -97.58 57.74
C GLN A 348 -8.43 -97.99 59.15
N VAL A 349 -9.70 -98.45 59.28
CA VAL A 349 -10.20 -99.21 60.46
C VAL A 349 -11.28 -100.25 60.07
N ASP A 350 -11.06 -101.47 60.56
CA ASP A 350 -11.85 -102.71 60.71
C ASP A 350 -13.30 -102.93 60.20
N SER A 351 -13.54 -104.20 59.87
CA SER A 351 -14.55 -104.72 58.92
C SER A 351 -16.00 -104.83 59.40
N ALA A 352 -16.29 -104.72 60.71
CA ALA A 352 -17.67 -104.66 61.22
C ALA A 352 -18.18 -103.22 61.29
N SER A 353 -17.35 -102.31 61.82
CA SER A 353 -17.60 -100.85 61.74
C SER A 353 -17.70 -100.39 60.29
N ALA A 354 -16.89 -100.97 59.40
CA ALA A 354 -16.84 -100.65 57.98
C ALA A 354 -18.21 -100.54 57.28
N ASN A 355 -19.25 -101.31 57.65
CA ASN A 355 -20.55 -101.18 56.98
C ASN A 355 -21.32 -99.90 57.37
N LEU A 356 -21.21 -99.42 58.62
CA LEU A 356 -21.76 -98.13 59.02
C LEU A 356 -20.82 -97.00 58.57
N SER A 357 -19.52 -97.15 58.81
CA SER A 357 -18.50 -96.17 58.42
C SER A 357 -18.45 -95.93 56.91
N ASN A 358 -18.64 -96.94 56.05
CA ASN A 358 -18.72 -96.76 54.60
C ASN A 358 -20.04 -96.12 54.15
N ARG A 359 -21.15 -96.30 54.88
CA ARG A 359 -22.40 -95.57 54.59
C ARG A 359 -22.24 -94.09 54.96
N LEU A 360 -21.74 -93.81 56.16
CA LEU A 360 -21.43 -92.46 56.62
C LEU A 360 -20.37 -91.77 55.76
N ALA A 361 -19.33 -92.48 55.30
CA ALA A 361 -18.31 -91.93 54.40
C ALA A 361 -18.91 -91.56 53.03
N LYS A 362 -19.74 -92.42 52.43
CA LYS A 362 -20.45 -92.13 51.17
C LYS A 362 -21.46 -91.00 51.32
N GLU A 363 -22.14 -90.90 52.45
CA GLU A 363 -23.04 -89.79 52.78
C GLU A 363 -22.27 -88.47 52.97
N ASN A 364 -21.13 -88.51 53.64
CA ASN A 364 -20.24 -87.35 53.80
C ASN A 364 -19.60 -86.92 52.47
N GLU A 365 -19.27 -87.87 51.59
CA GLU A 365 -18.82 -87.61 50.22
C GLU A 365 -19.94 -87.01 49.37
N LEU A 366 -21.17 -87.53 49.45
CA LEU A 366 -22.34 -86.98 48.76
C LEU A 366 -22.63 -85.54 49.22
N LEU A 367 -22.63 -85.28 50.53
CA LEU A 367 -22.80 -83.93 51.10
C LEU A 367 -21.66 -82.98 50.69
N ARG A 368 -20.42 -83.48 50.57
CA ARG A 368 -19.30 -82.70 50.00
C ARG A 368 -19.48 -82.40 48.52
N LEU A 369 -20.01 -83.34 47.74
CA LEU A 369 -20.32 -83.14 46.33
C LEU A 369 -21.49 -82.17 46.14
N GLU A 370 -22.51 -82.23 46.99
CA GLU A 370 -23.63 -81.28 47.02
C GLU A 370 -23.16 -79.87 47.44
N ALA A 371 -22.31 -79.76 48.45
CA ALA A 371 -21.67 -78.49 48.83
C ALA A 371 -20.80 -77.92 47.70
N LYS A 372 -20.02 -78.75 47.00
CA LYS A 372 -19.25 -78.35 45.82
C LYS A 372 -20.16 -77.93 44.66
N PHE A 373 -21.26 -78.63 44.41
CA PHE A 373 -22.24 -78.30 43.37
C PHE A 373 -22.98 -77.00 43.65
N THR A 374 -23.55 -76.84 44.84
CA THR A 374 -24.25 -75.61 45.26
C THR A 374 -23.31 -74.40 45.29
N SER A 375 -22.05 -74.57 45.72
CA SER A 375 -21.01 -73.53 45.63
C SER A 375 -20.71 -73.15 44.17
N ARG A 376 -20.53 -74.14 43.27
CA ARG A 376 -20.31 -73.91 41.82
C ARG A 376 -21.50 -73.18 41.18
N VAL A 377 -22.73 -73.58 41.48
CA VAL A 377 -23.95 -72.95 40.96
C VAL A 377 -24.11 -71.52 41.48
N ARG A 378 -23.85 -71.26 42.77
CA ARG A 378 -23.82 -69.88 43.32
C ARG A 378 -22.76 -69.03 42.64
N ARG A 379 -21.55 -69.57 42.39
CA ARG A 379 -20.47 -68.89 41.67
C ARG A 379 -20.85 -68.58 40.21
N GLN A 380 -21.57 -69.50 39.54
CA GLN A 380 -22.10 -69.29 38.19
C GLN A 380 -23.18 -68.19 38.16
N TYR A 381 -24.10 -68.15 39.13
CA TYR A 381 -25.06 -67.04 39.23
C TYR A 381 -24.38 -65.70 39.50
N LEU A 382 -23.40 -65.64 40.42
CA LEU A 382 -22.63 -64.42 40.68
C LEU A 382 -21.85 -63.96 39.44
N TYR A 383 -21.28 -64.88 38.64
CA TYR A 383 -20.65 -64.55 37.36
C TYR A 383 -21.65 -63.97 36.36
N HIS A 384 -22.84 -64.57 36.20
CA HIS A 384 -23.86 -64.06 35.29
C HIS A 384 -24.44 -62.71 35.72
N ILE A 385 -24.66 -62.51 37.03
CA ILE A 385 -25.09 -61.22 37.61
C ILE A 385 -24.00 -60.16 37.41
N GLY A 386 -22.73 -60.47 37.71
CA GLY A 386 -21.60 -59.56 37.51
C GLY A 386 -21.39 -59.18 36.04
N ARG A 387 -21.54 -60.15 35.12
CA ARG A 387 -21.55 -59.90 33.67
C ARG A 387 -22.69 -58.96 33.27
N LEU A 388 -23.92 -59.25 33.70
CA LEU A 388 -25.11 -58.48 33.33
C LEU A 388 -25.06 -57.05 33.90
N HIS A 389 -24.58 -56.90 35.14
CA HIS A 389 -24.31 -55.60 35.74
C HIS A 389 -23.20 -54.83 35.01
N LYS A 390 -22.07 -55.48 34.65
CA LYS A 390 -21.02 -54.83 33.82
C LYS A 390 -21.55 -54.41 32.44
N THR A 391 -22.44 -55.18 31.81
CA THR A 391 -23.08 -54.74 30.55
C THR A 391 -24.07 -53.59 30.76
N SER A 392 -24.80 -53.54 31.88
CA SER A 392 -25.66 -52.39 32.19
C SER A 392 -24.85 -51.14 32.51
N LEU A 393 -23.77 -51.24 33.28
CA LEU A 393 -22.85 -50.12 33.53
C LEU A 393 -22.21 -49.60 32.25
N ARG A 394 -21.84 -50.49 31.31
CA ARG A 394 -21.44 -50.09 29.95
C ARG A 394 -22.57 -49.32 29.27
N LEU A 395 -23.75 -49.89 29.11
CA LEU A 395 -24.84 -49.26 28.34
C LEU A 395 -25.21 -47.89 28.91
N ASN A 396 -25.24 -47.74 30.24
CA ASN A 396 -25.49 -46.45 30.90
C ASN A 396 -24.36 -45.44 30.65
N ASN A 397 -23.09 -45.89 30.57
CA ASN A 397 -21.95 -45.03 30.21
C ASN A 397 -22.01 -44.64 28.73
N ASP A 398 -22.24 -45.60 27.84
CA ASP A 398 -22.37 -45.38 26.39
C ASP A 398 -23.53 -44.40 26.09
N GLU A 399 -24.65 -44.51 26.83
CA GLU A 399 -25.79 -43.59 26.77
C GLU A 399 -25.45 -42.18 27.31
N ALA A 400 -24.72 -42.09 28.42
CA ALA A 400 -24.23 -40.81 28.94
C ALA A 400 -23.22 -40.14 27.96
N GLU A 401 -22.36 -40.93 27.33
CA GLU A 401 -21.48 -40.48 26.25
C GLU A 401 -22.29 -39.97 25.05
N ILE A 402 -23.29 -40.72 24.58
CA ILE A 402 -24.22 -40.29 23.52
C ILE A 402 -24.90 -38.97 23.88
N HIS A 403 -25.40 -38.80 25.10
CA HIS A 403 -25.95 -37.52 25.56
C HIS A 403 -24.90 -36.40 25.55
N SER A 404 -23.65 -36.67 25.94
CA SER A 404 -22.55 -35.71 25.86
C SER A 404 -22.20 -35.33 24.40
N PHE A 405 -22.30 -36.26 23.45
CA PHE A 405 -22.07 -36.01 22.02
C PHE A 405 -23.24 -35.21 21.43
N VAL A 406 -24.48 -35.56 21.74
CA VAL A 406 -25.67 -34.79 21.32
C VAL A 406 -25.64 -33.35 21.85
N ASN A 407 -25.20 -33.15 23.10
CA ASN A 407 -25.07 -31.81 23.67
C ASN A 407 -23.90 -31.02 23.03
N ARG A 408 -22.77 -31.66 22.74
CA ARG A 408 -21.67 -31.05 21.97
C ARG A 408 -22.09 -30.68 20.54
N LEU A 409 -22.80 -31.56 19.84
CA LEU A 409 -23.34 -31.30 18.51
C LEU A 409 -24.35 -30.13 18.51
N LYS A 410 -25.21 -30.02 19.52
CA LYS A 410 -26.10 -28.85 19.69
C LYS A 410 -25.32 -27.56 19.91
N ALA A 411 -24.26 -27.58 20.74
CA ALA A 411 -23.42 -26.42 20.97
C ALA A 411 -22.67 -25.99 19.69
N GLN A 412 -22.09 -26.95 18.96
CA GLN A 412 -21.42 -26.72 17.67
C GLN A 412 -22.40 -26.21 16.60
N ALA A 413 -23.62 -26.76 16.52
CA ALA A 413 -24.66 -26.26 15.63
C ALA A 413 -25.08 -24.82 15.98
N GLY A 414 -25.12 -24.48 17.27
CA GLY A 414 -25.31 -23.10 17.75
C GLY A 414 -24.19 -22.16 17.29
N GLN A 415 -22.93 -22.56 17.48
CA GLN A 415 -21.75 -21.81 17.01
C GLN A 415 -21.75 -21.64 15.48
N ILE A 416 -22.11 -22.67 14.71
CA ILE A 416 -22.23 -22.60 13.26
C ILE A 416 -23.34 -21.62 12.86
N ALA A 417 -24.49 -21.64 13.53
CA ALA A 417 -25.58 -20.71 13.28
C ALA A 417 -25.18 -19.26 13.62
N GLU A 418 -24.48 -19.05 14.73
CA GLU A 418 -23.97 -17.72 15.13
C GLU A 418 -22.92 -17.19 14.14
N LEU A 419 -21.91 -18.00 13.78
CA LEU A 419 -20.90 -17.62 12.79
C LEU A 419 -21.53 -17.39 11.40
N THR A 420 -22.57 -18.14 11.03
CA THR A 420 -23.34 -17.90 9.79
C THR A 420 -24.12 -16.59 9.86
N ALA A 421 -24.69 -16.24 11.02
CA ALA A 421 -25.34 -14.95 11.24
C ALA A 421 -24.32 -13.80 11.13
N GLN A 422 -23.18 -13.89 11.82
CA GLN A 422 -22.08 -12.91 11.76
C GLN A 422 -21.52 -12.75 10.33
N LEU A 423 -21.36 -13.85 9.58
CA LEU A 423 -20.96 -13.82 8.16
C LEU A 423 -22.03 -13.20 7.26
N SER A 424 -23.32 -13.36 7.56
CA SER A 424 -24.39 -12.70 6.81
C SER A 424 -24.45 -11.19 7.12
N GLN A 425 -24.32 -10.81 8.40
CA GLN A 425 -24.25 -9.42 8.84
C GLN A 425 -23.07 -8.70 8.19
N THR A 426 -21.85 -9.20 8.34
CA THR A 426 -20.64 -8.58 7.76
C THR A 426 -20.70 -8.48 6.23
N ARG A 427 -21.34 -9.44 5.53
CA ARG A 427 -21.65 -9.32 4.09
C ARG A 427 -22.63 -8.18 3.78
N THR A 428 -23.66 -7.97 4.60
CA THR A 428 -24.59 -6.83 4.42
C THR A 428 -23.91 -5.49 4.73
N GLU A 429 -23.04 -5.43 5.75
CA GLU A 429 -22.28 -4.23 6.10
C GLU A 429 -21.28 -3.87 4.99
N ALA A 430 -20.55 -4.85 4.45
CA ALA A 430 -19.67 -4.68 3.29
C ALA A 430 -20.43 -4.22 2.05
N SER A 431 -21.61 -4.80 1.77
CA SER A 431 -22.50 -4.36 0.68
C SER A 431 -22.99 -2.91 0.88
N GLN A 432 -23.39 -2.53 2.09
CA GLN A 432 -23.75 -1.16 2.42
C GLN A 432 -22.56 -0.19 2.28
N ALA A 433 -21.36 -0.59 2.71
CA ALA A 433 -20.15 0.20 2.55
C ALA A 433 -19.80 0.39 1.06
N GLN A 434 -19.89 -0.65 0.25
CA GLN A 434 -19.71 -0.58 -1.20
C GLN A 434 -20.75 0.33 -1.85
N GLN A 435 -22.03 0.25 -1.47
CA GLN A 435 -23.07 1.16 -1.96
C GLN A 435 -22.82 2.62 -1.55
N LYS A 436 -22.38 2.88 -0.31
CA LYS A 436 -21.98 4.22 0.16
C LYS A 436 -20.81 4.75 -0.67
N HIS A 437 -19.79 3.93 -0.92
CA HIS A 437 -18.63 4.29 -1.74
C HIS A 437 -19.01 4.55 -3.21
N VAL A 438 -19.87 3.74 -3.83
CA VAL A 438 -20.39 3.97 -5.19
C VAL A 438 -21.20 5.28 -5.27
N LYS A 439 -22.07 5.55 -4.29
CA LYS A 439 -22.82 6.82 -4.20
C LYS A 439 -21.88 8.02 -4.06
N TRP A 440 -20.86 7.92 -3.22
CA TRP A 440 -19.85 8.97 -3.04
C TRP A 440 -18.99 9.19 -4.29
N GLN A 441 -18.58 8.13 -4.99
CA GLN A 441 -17.93 8.24 -6.30
C GLN A 441 -18.85 8.88 -7.35
N GLY A 442 -20.15 8.61 -7.30
CA GLY A 442 -21.17 9.28 -8.12
C GLY A 442 -21.17 10.79 -7.87
N GLN A 443 -21.37 11.20 -6.61
CA GLN A 443 -21.34 12.62 -6.20
C GLN A 443 -20.02 13.32 -6.53
N LEU A 444 -18.88 12.61 -6.45
CA LEU A 444 -17.57 13.17 -6.79
C LEU A 444 -17.41 13.35 -8.30
N ARG A 445 -17.90 12.41 -9.12
CA ARG A 445 -17.97 12.55 -10.59
C ARG A 445 -18.91 13.66 -11.02
N GLU A 446 -20.05 13.80 -10.34
CA GLU A 446 -21.04 14.85 -10.55
C GLU A 446 -20.47 16.24 -10.25
N LYS A 447 -19.78 16.42 -9.12
CA LYS A 447 -19.03 17.67 -8.82
C LYS A 447 -17.92 17.95 -9.83
N VAL A 448 -17.19 16.91 -10.28
CA VAL A 448 -16.19 17.08 -11.35
C VAL A 448 -16.84 17.42 -12.70
N ALA A 449 -18.09 17.02 -12.94
CA ALA A 449 -18.86 17.43 -14.11
C ALA A 449 -19.32 18.89 -13.99
N SER A 450 -19.91 19.30 -12.85
CA SER A 450 -20.34 20.70 -12.65
C SER A 450 -19.15 21.67 -12.73
N PHE A 451 -18.02 21.37 -12.08
CA PHE A 451 -16.80 22.19 -12.20
C PHE A 451 -16.22 22.22 -13.62
N ARG A 452 -16.51 21.24 -14.48
CA ARG A 452 -16.13 21.28 -15.91
C ARG A 452 -17.10 22.12 -16.74
N GLU A 453 -18.40 22.06 -16.43
CA GLU A 453 -19.45 22.86 -17.07
C GLU A 453 -19.32 24.34 -16.69
N GLU A 454 -19.17 24.65 -15.41
CA GLU A 454 -18.80 25.99 -14.90
C GLU A 454 -17.52 26.50 -15.58
N LYS A 455 -16.47 25.68 -15.66
CA LYS A 455 -15.25 26.07 -16.37
C LYS A 455 -15.50 26.36 -17.86
N ALA A 456 -16.40 25.63 -18.51
CA ALA A 456 -16.78 25.88 -19.90
C ALA A 456 -17.57 27.19 -20.04
N THR A 457 -18.53 27.47 -19.15
CA THR A 457 -19.27 28.74 -19.17
C THR A 457 -18.34 29.93 -18.92
N TRP A 458 -17.49 29.89 -17.89
CA TRP A 458 -16.45 30.90 -17.65
C TRP A 458 -15.50 31.08 -18.84
N GLN A 459 -15.17 30.02 -19.58
CA GLN A 459 -14.36 30.11 -20.81
C GLN A 459 -15.12 30.79 -21.96
N THR A 460 -16.41 30.50 -22.15
CA THR A 460 -17.25 31.17 -23.16
C THR A 460 -17.51 32.63 -22.82
N GLU A 461 -17.76 32.97 -21.56
CA GLU A 461 -17.91 34.36 -21.11
C GLU A 461 -16.61 35.15 -21.24
N ALA A 462 -15.47 34.57 -20.84
CA ALA A 462 -14.16 35.19 -21.05
C ALA A 462 -13.84 35.37 -22.54
N ALA A 463 -14.31 34.48 -23.42
CA ALA A 463 -14.20 34.66 -24.87
C ALA A 463 -15.12 35.80 -25.38
N ARG A 464 -16.37 35.86 -24.90
CA ARG A 464 -17.35 36.90 -25.24
C ARG A 464 -16.86 38.28 -24.83
N ILE A 465 -16.43 38.45 -23.58
CA ILE A 465 -15.90 39.72 -23.04
C ILE A 465 -14.62 40.15 -23.80
N ARG A 466 -13.76 39.20 -24.21
CA ARG A 466 -12.60 39.53 -25.07
C ARG A 466 -13.01 40.00 -26.46
N ALA A 467 -14.07 39.43 -27.05
CA ALA A 467 -14.61 39.88 -28.32
C ALA A 467 -15.24 41.28 -28.19
N GLU A 468 -16.15 41.48 -27.23
CA GLU A 468 -16.76 42.78 -26.88
C GLU A 468 -15.70 43.87 -26.68
N LEU A 469 -14.64 43.56 -25.92
CA LEU A 469 -13.53 44.48 -25.65
C LEU A 469 -12.63 44.73 -26.88
N SER A 470 -12.55 43.78 -27.82
CA SER A 470 -11.85 43.99 -29.10
C SER A 470 -12.66 44.87 -30.06
N GLU A 471 -13.99 44.70 -30.09
CA GLU A 471 -14.92 45.51 -30.86
C GLU A 471 -15.00 46.93 -30.33
N ALA A 472 -15.14 47.11 -29.01
CA ALA A 472 -15.09 48.43 -28.37
C ALA A 472 -13.75 49.15 -28.63
N ARG A 473 -12.62 48.43 -28.67
CA ARG A 473 -11.32 49.00 -29.07
C ARG A 473 -11.27 49.39 -30.55
N ALA A 474 -11.93 48.63 -31.43
CA ALA A 474 -12.05 48.98 -32.84
C ALA A 474 -12.93 50.24 -33.04
N MET A 475 -14.08 50.32 -32.35
CA MET A 475 -14.95 51.50 -32.37
C MET A 475 -14.27 52.75 -31.78
N VAL A 476 -13.49 52.61 -30.71
CA VAL A 476 -12.68 53.73 -30.18
C VAL A 476 -11.55 54.12 -31.15
N LYS A 477 -11.08 53.21 -32.00
CA LYS A 477 -10.10 53.54 -33.06
C LYS A 477 -10.77 54.31 -34.20
N THR A 478 -11.90 53.84 -34.73
CA THR A 478 -12.62 54.56 -35.81
C THR A 478 -13.10 55.94 -35.34
N GLN A 479 -13.66 56.06 -34.13
CA GLN A 479 -14.04 57.35 -33.55
C GLN A 479 -12.84 58.30 -33.37
N ARG A 480 -11.63 57.78 -33.10
CA ARG A 480 -10.40 58.60 -33.05
C ARG A 480 -9.96 59.07 -34.44
N GLU A 481 -10.18 58.26 -35.47
CA GLU A 481 -9.89 58.58 -36.86
C GLU A 481 -10.89 59.63 -37.39
N GLU A 482 -12.19 59.43 -37.18
CA GLU A 482 -13.26 60.42 -37.42
C GLU A 482 -13.01 61.74 -36.69
N LEU A 483 -12.65 61.71 -35.40
CA LEU A 483 -12.30 62.92 -34.64
C LEU A 483 -11.01 63.59 -35.12
N ALA A 484 -10.09 62.87 -35.78
CA ALA A 484 -8.92 63.46 -36.41
C ALA A 484 -9.29 64.15 -37.73
N GLU A 485 -10.17 63.55 -38.53
CA GLU A 485 -10.73 64.16 -39.73
C GLU A 485 -11.53 65.43 -39.41
N VAL A 486 -12.47 65.38 -38.45
CA VAL A 486 -13.25 66.55 -38.02
C VAL A 486 -12.34 67.65 -37.43
N LYS A 487 -11.26 67.31 -36.73
CA LYS A 487 -10.25 68.30 -36.28
C LYS A 487 -9.51 68.93 -37.46
N ASN A 488 -9.16 68.15 -38.48
CA ASN A 488 -8.52 68.63 -39.70
C ASN A 488 -9.47 69.52 -40.51
N GLU A 489 -10.75 69.17 -40.63
CA GLU A 489 -11.77 70.03 -41.25
C GLU A 489 -12.00 71.33 -40.48
N ARG A 490 -12.14 71.25 -39.15
CA ARG A 490 -12.18 72.45 -38.30
C ARG A 490 -10.95 73.32 -38.51
N PHE A 491 -9.75 72.75 -38.60
CA PHE A 491 -8.52 73.49 -38.86
C PHE A 491 -8.53 74.17 -40.24
N LYS A 492 -8.95 73.48 -41.30
CA LYS A 492 -9.16 74.07 -42.65
C LYS A 492 -10.17 75.22 -42.62
N LEU A 493 -11.28 75.07 -41.91
CA LEU A 493 -12.31 76.11 -41.76
C LEU A 493 -11.82 77.29 -40.92
N GLN A 494 -11.07 77.04 -39.85
CA GLN A 494 -10.48 78.07 -39.00
C GLN A 494 -9.42 78.87 -39.75
N ASN A 495 -8.60 78.23 -40.59
CA ASN A 495 -7.66 78.91 -41.48
C ASN A 495 -8.39 79.78 -42.52
N ARG A 496 -9.45 79.25 -43.16
CA ARG A 496 -10.30 80.05 -44.07
C ARG A 496 -10.95 81.25 -43.37
N LEU A 497 -11.30 81.11 -42.09
CA LEU A 497 -11.85 82.21 -41.29
C LEU A 497 -10.79 83.30 -41.05
N THR A 498 -9.57 82.93 -40.64
CA THR A 498 -8.46 83.89 -40.44
C THR A 498 -7.94 84.48 -41.77
N GLU A 499 -8.09 83.78 -42.89
CA GLU A 499 -7.87 84.33 -44.25
C GLU A 499 -8.99 85.27 -44.71
N ALA A 500 -10.20 85.16 -44.15
CA ALA A 500 -11.35 86.01 -44.48
C ALA A 500 -11.40 87.27 -43.59
N GLU A 501 -10.97 87.17 -42.34
CA GLU A 501 -10.97 88.27 -41.37
C GLU A 501 -10.28 89.56 -41.89
N PRO A 502 -9.05 89.57 -42.44
CA PRO A 502 -8.45 90.78 -42.99
C PRO A 502 -9.19 91.31 -44.22
N LYS A 503 -9.84 90.42 -45.01
CA LYS A 503 -10.66 90.84 -46.17
C LYS A 503 -11.92 91.56 -45.71
N ILE A 504 -12.56 91.09 -44.63
CA ILE A 504 -13.71 91.77 -44.01
C ILE A 504 -13.28 93.12 -43.42
N ARG A 505 -12.13 93.19 -42.73
CA ARG A 505 -11.57 94.46 -42.23
C ARG A 505 -11.34 95.46 -43.37
N HIS A 506 -10.71 95.03 -44.47
CA HIS A 506 -10.55 95.86 -45.66
C HIS A 506 -11.87 96.29 -46.30
N ILE A 507 -12.92 95.46 -46.28
CA ILE A 507 -14.26 95.87 -46.72
C ILE A 507 -14.82 96.97 -45.81
N SER A 508 -14.67 96.89 -44.48
CA SER A 508 -15.07 97.98 -43.57
C SER A 508 -14.21 99.25 -43.73
N ASP A 509 -12.92 99.11 -44.07
CA ASP A 509 -12.04 100.23 -44.43
C ASP A 509 -12.50 100.90 -45.74
N TYR A 510 -12.90 100.10 -46.74
CA TYR A 510 -13.46 100.62 -47.99
C TYR A 510 -14.85 101.23 -47.80
N GLU A 511 -15.71 100.68 -46.94
CA GLU A 511 -17.00 101.28 -46.61
C GLU A 511 -16.86 102.62 -45.90
N THR A 512 -15.96 102.73 -44.92
CA THR A 512 -15.71 103.99 -44.20
C THR A 512 -15.06 105.02 -45.12
N ARG A 513 -14.12 104.62 -45.97
CA ARG A 513 -13.56 105.48 -47.02
C ARG A 513 -14.59 105.89 -48.08
N MET A 514 -15.53 105.01 -48.43
CA MET A 514 -16.63 105.32 -49.34
C MET A 514 -17.60 106.32 -48.70
N LYS A 515 -17.96 106.15 -47.42
CA LYS A 515 -18.75 107.13 -46.64
C LYS A 515 -18.07 108.50 -46.61
N GLN A 516 -16.77 108.55 -46.28
CA GLN A 516 -15.96 109.79 -46.31
C GLN A 516 -15.93 110.45 -47.70
N LEU A 517 -15.79 109.65 -48.77
CA LEU A 517 -15.84 110.17 -50.14
C LEU A 517 -17.23 110.72 -50.49
N THR A 518 -18.31 110.03 -50.13
CA THR A 518 -19.69 110.51 -50.32
C THR A 518 -19.97 111.78 -49.52
N GLU A 519 -19.50 111.88 -48.27
CA GLU A 519 -19.59 113.10 -47.45
C GLU A 519 -18.80 114.25 -48.07
N SER A 520 -17.57 113.99 -48.54
CA SER A 520 -16.77 115.00 -49.24
C SER A 520 -17.44 115.46 -50.54
N GLN A 521 -18.04 114.54 -51.30
CA GLN A 521 -18.77 114.86 -52.52
C GLN A 521 -20.02 115.70 -52.20
N ARG A 522 -20.74 115.40 -51.12
CA ARG A 522 -21.88 116.20 -50.66
C ARG A 522 -21.46 117.62 -50.29
N LEU A 523 -20.32 117.80 -49.63
CA LEU A 523 -19.75 119.11 -49.33
C LEU A 523 -19.30 119.86 -50.61
N TRP A 524 -18.72 119.16 -51.58
CA TRP A 524 -18.41 119.72 -52.90
C TRP A 524 -19.68 120.13 -53.68
N ASP A 525 -20.76 119.35 -53.61
CA ASP A 525 -22.05 119.69 -54.22
C ASP A 525 -22.69 120.91 -53.52
N GLU A 526 -22.59 121.00 -52.18
CA GLU A 526 -22.97 122.19 -51.40
C GLU A 526 -22.14 123.43 -51.78
N ASP A 527 -20.83 123.29 -51.97
CA ASP A 527 -19.94 124.37 -52.41
C ASP A 527 -20.21 124.82 -53.85
N VAL A 528 -20.39 123.88 -54.77
CA VAL A 528 -20.78 124.16 -56.16
C VAL A 528 -22.15 124.85 -56.19
N GLN A 529 -23.08 124.47 -55.31
CA GLN A 529 -24.37 125.15 -55.20
C GLN A 529 -24.24 126.56 -54.58
N ARG A 530 -23.38 126.75 -53.57
CA ARG A 530 -23.02 128.09 -53.05
C ARG A 530 -22.42 128.97 -54.16
N CYS A 531 -21.51 128.44 -54.99
CA CYS A 531 -20.95 129.16 -56.12
C CYS A 531 -22.00 129.54 -57.18
N LYS A 532 -22.96 128.67 -57.48
CA LYS A 532 -24.09 128.99 -58.39
C LYS A 532 -24.99 130.09 -57.81
N ASN A 533 -25.32 130.02 -56.52
CA ASN A 533 -26.13 131.05 -55.86
C ASN A 533 -25.41 132.41 -55.88
N ALA A 534 -24.11 132.44 -55.55
CA ALA A 534 -23.29 133.65 -55.62
C ALA A 534 -23.15 134.21 -57.05
N LEU A 535 -23.12 133.36 -58.07
CA LEU A 535 -23.18 133.79 -59.48
C LEU A 535 -24.52 134.48 -59.79
N GLN A 536 -25.64 133.88 -59.39
CA GLN A 536 -26.98 134.46 -59.58
C GLN A 536 -27.14 135.79 -58.84
N GLU A 537 -26.61 135.92 -57.62
CA GLU A 537 -26.56 137.18 -56.88
C GLU A 537 -25.71 138.24 -57.60
N ALA A 538 -24.55 137.86 -58.15
CA ALA A 538 -23.70 138.75 -58.93
C ALA A 538 -24.32 139.18 -60.27
N GLU A 539 -25.08 138.30 -60.93
CA GLU A 539 -25.86 138.62 -62.13
C GLU A 539 -27.02 139.56 -61.81
N ALA A 540 -27.73 139.32 -60.70
CA ALA A 540 -28.77 140.23 -60.19
C ALA A 540 -28.20 141.59 -59.75
N ALA A 541 -26.95 141.66 -59.27
CA ALA A 541 -26.25 142.91 -58.99
C ALA A 541 -25.88 143.66 -60.28
N LYS A 542 -25.36 142.96 -61.31
CA LYS A 542 -25.09 143.55 -62.63
C LYS A 542 -26.35 144.11 -63.28
N ALA A 543 -27.49 143.43 -63.16
CA ALA A 543 -28.77 143.91 -63.66
C ALA A 543 -29.17 145.26 -63.02
N ARG A 544 -29.05 145.40 -61.70
CA ARG A 544 -29.30 146.67 -60.97
C ARG A 544 -28.35 147.79 -61.40
N VAL A 545 -27.08 147.49 -61.65
CA VAL A 545 -26.12 148.49 -62.17
C VAL A 545 -26.52 148.95 -63.58
N TYR A 546 -26.95 148.04 -64.45
CA TYR A 546 -27.41 148.38 -65.80
C TYR A 546 -28.68 149.24 -65.80
N GLU A 547 -29.61 148.98 -64.87
CA GLU A 547 -30.81 149.79 -64.62
C GLU A 547 -30.46 151.21 -64.14
N LEU A 548 -29.54 151.32 -63.18
CA LEU A 548 -28.99 152.61 -62.70
C LEU A 548 -28.30 153.39 -63.82
N GLU A 549 -27.53 152.72 -64.70
CA GLU A 549 -26.91 153.40 -65.85
C GLU A 549 -27.94 153.95 -66.84
N GLN A 550 -29.08 153.28 -67.06
CA GLN A 550 -30.12 153.79 -67.96
C GLN A 550 -30.76 155.07 -67.42
N MET A 551 -31.09 155.12 -66.12
CA MET A 551 -31.60 156.34 -65.49
C MET A 551 -30.59 157.49 -65.55
N LEU A 552 -29.30 157.19 -65.36
CA LEU A 552 -28.23 158.21 -65.40
C LEU A 552 -27.93 158.69 -66.84
N ARG A 553 -28.22 157.89 -67.87
CA ARG A 553 -28.24 158.33 -69.28
C ARG A 553 -29.41 159.27 -69.56
N ALA A 554 -30.63 158.95 -69.08
CA ALA A 554 -31.81 159.79 -69.30
C ALA A 554 -31.64 161.22 -68.74
N SER A 555 -31.22 161.36 -67.49
CA SER A 555 -30.98 162.67 -66.84
C SER A 555 -29.87 163.52 -67.52
N ARG A 556 -28.90 162.86 -68.17
CA ARG A 556 -27.86 163.54 -68.97
C ARG A 556 -28.36 164.02 -70.33
N GLN A 557 -29.49 163.51 -70.82
CA GLN A 557 -30.08 163.94 -72.09
C GLN A 557 -30.76 165.31 -71.92
N GLU A 558 -31.63 165.45 -70.90
CA GLU A 558 -32.39 166.67 -70.60
C GLU A 558 -31.48 167.90 -70.35
N THR A 559 -30.34 167.69 -69.71
CA THR A 559 -29.37 168.76 -69.40
C THR A 559 -28.60 169.25 -70.63
N ILE A 560 -28.47 168.44 -71.68
CA ILE A 560 -27.86 168.87 -72.96
C ILE A 560 -28.85 169.73 -73.75
N GLU A 561 -30.13 169.35 -73.81
CA GLU A 561 -31.15 170.07 -74.58
C GLU A 561 -31.37 171.50 -74.05
N GLN A 562 -31.37 171.68 -72.73
CA GLN A 562 -31.45 173.02 -72.10
C GLN A 562 -30.26 173.93 -72.46
N SER A 563 -29.07 173.35 -72.70
CA SER A 563 -27.85 174.13 -73.00
C SER A 563 -27.83 174.74 -74.42
N GLN A 564 -28.57 174.17 -75.37
CA GLN A 564 -28.48 174.53 -76.79
C GLN A 564 -29.33 175.75 -77.17
N ALA A 565 -30.36 176.07 -76.38
CA ALA A 565 -31.32 177.13 -76.70
C ALA A 565 -30.78 178.57 -76.59
N ILE A 566 -29.63 178.78 -75.93
CA ILE A 566 -29.16 180.11 -75.52
C ILE A 566 -28.11 180.70 -76.50
N GLY A 567 -27.43 179.87 -77.30
CA GLY A 567 -26.21 180.28 -78.03
C GLY A 567 -26.38 181.11 -79.33
N VAL A 568 -27.59 181.53 -79.72
CA VAL A 568 -27.86 182.00 -81.10
C VAL A 568 -28.05 183.53 -81.24
N LEU A 569 -28.23 184.28 -80.14
CA LEU A 569 -28.61 185.71 -80.21
C LEU A 569 -27.50 186.74 -79.97
N GLU A 570 -26.27 186.34 -79.61
CA GLU A 570 -25.19 187.29 -79.30
C GLU A 570 -24.05 187.29 -80.33
N SER A 571 -24.09 188.25 -81.26
CA SER A 571 -22.97 188.55 -82.17
C SER A 571 -22.82 190.06 -82.49
N LYS A 572 -23.11 190.95 -81.53
CA LYS A 572 -22.83 192.40 -81.64
C LYS A 572 -22.49 193.07 -80.30
N ILE A 573 -21.18 193.32 -80.06
CA ILE A 573 -20.57 194.50 -79.38
C ILE A 573 -20.99 194.81 -77.91
N PRO A 574 -20.09 195.22 -77.00
CA PRO A 574 -18.73 194.78 -76.65
C PRO A 574 -18.76 194.01 -75.28
N THR A 575 -17.68 193.75 -74.52
CA THR A 575 -17.12 194.67 -73.49
C THR A 575 -15.98 193.98 -72.70
N THR A 576 -15.16 194.80 -72.02
CA THR A 576 -13.92 194.58 -71.24
C THR A 576 -13.98 193.68 -69.98
N HIS A 577 -12.79 193.27 -69.50
CA HIS A 577 -12.43 192.71 -68.18
C HIS A 577 -12.91 191.27 -67.86
N GLN A 578 -12.05 190.31 -67.47
CA GLN A 578 -11.16 190.19 -66.30
C GLN A 578 -11.86 189.94 -64.96
N VAL A 579 -11.69 188.71 -64.44
CA VAL A 579 -11.55 188.25 -63.02
C VAL A 579 -11.24 186.73 -63.14
N LYS A 580 -10.27 186.12 -62.42
CA LYS A 580 -10.28 185.67 -61.02
C LYS A 580 -11.51 184.79 -60.69
N ALA A 581 -11.56 183.91 -59.70
CA ALA A 581 -10.77 183.65 -58.49
C ALA A 581 -10.66 182.10 -58.31
N GLU A 582 -9.84 181.47 -57.46
CA GLU A 582 -9.95 181.33 -55.98
C GLU A 582 -11.31 180.65 -55.56
N GLU A 583 -11.42 179.73 -54.59
CA GLU A 583 -10.57 179.49 -53.40
C GLU A 583 -10.82 178.13 -52.66
N LEU A 584 -9.83 177.69 -51.84
CA LEU A 584 -9.85 177.02 -50.50
C LEU A 584 -10.80 175.87 -50.04
N ASP A 585 -10.22 174.94 -49.22
CA ASP A 585 -10.65 174.40 -47.90
C ASP A 585 -12.07 173.79 -47.64
N THR A 586 -12.41 173.04 -46.56
CA THR A 586 -11.68 172.35 -45.45
C THR A 586 -12.51 171.22 -44.78
N SER A 587 -11.83 170.16 -44.27
CA SER A 587 -12.10 169.44 -42.99
C SER A 587 -13.31 168.48 -42.73
N SER A 588 -13.09 167.61 -41.72
CA SER A 588 -14.04 167.04 -40.72
C SER A 588 -14.70 165.63 -40.88
N ALA A 589 -14.08 164.62 -40.19
CA ALA A 589 -14.60 163.70 -39.12
C ALA A 589 -15.95 162.91 -39.26
N PRO A 590 -16.31 161.93 -38.38
CA PRO A 590 -15.67 161.42 -37.15
C PRO A 590 -15.59 159.86 -36.96
N THR A 591 -15.25 159.46 -35.72
CA THR A 591 -15.06 158.13 -35.06
C THR A 591 -16.40 157.42 -34.65
N PRO A 592 -16.48 156.26 -33.91
CA PRO A 592 -15.52 155.52 -33.02
C PRO A 592 -15.50 153.96 -33.23
N THR A 593 -15.09 153.00 -32.35
CA THR A 593 -14.83 152.93 -30.88
C THR A 593 -13.98 151.69 -30.45
N ALA A 594 -13.36 151.75 -29.26
CA ALA A 594 -13.13 150.67 -28.25
C ALA A 594 -12.05 149.56 -28.40
N ALA A 595 -11.64 149.05 -27.24
CA ALA A 595 -10.76 147.90 -26.88
C ALA A 595 -11.27 147.37 -25.49
N PRO A 596 -10.62 146.47 -24.69
CA PRO A 596 -9.33 145.75 -24.82
C PRO A 596 -9.32 144.27 -24.32
N LYS A 597 -8.11 143.68 -24.19
CA LYS A 597 -7.70 142.44 -23.46
C LYS A 597 -8.05 141.05 -24.05
N ASP A 598 -7.04 140.17 -24.16
CA ASP A 598 -6.75 139.11 -23.16
C ASP A 598 -5.50 138.29 -23.57
N LEU A 599 -4.38 138.48 -22.86
CA LEU A 599 -3.16 137.67 -23.03
C LEU A 599 -3.15 136.44 -22.09
N ASP A 600 -3.87 136.53 -20.98
CA ASP A 600 -3.89 135.53 -19.90
C ASP A 600 -4.56 134.21 -20.32
N VAL A 601 -5.54 134.28 -21.24
CA VAL A 601 -6.23 133.10 -21.80
C VAL A 601 -5.25 132.16 -22.51
N TYR A 602 -4.24 132.70 -23.21
CA TYR A 602 -3.24 131.89 -23.91
C TYR A 602 -2.29 131.16 -22.95
N ILE A 603 -2.05 131.74 -21.76
CA ILE A 603 -1.24 131.11 -20.71
C ILE A 603 -2.04 130.00 -20.02
N ALA A 604 -3.30 130.27 -19.67
CA ALA A 604 -4.20 129.28 -19.06
C ALA A 604 -4.39 128.03 -19.94
N LEU A 605 -4.53 128.21 -21.26
CA LEU A 605 -4.73 127.11 -22.22
C LEU A 605 -3.45 126.24 -22.37
N LEU A 606 -2.26 126.85 -22.29
CA LEU A 606 -0.99 126.11 -22.26
C LEU A 606 -0.74 125.35 -20.94
N GLU A 607 -1.15 125.91 -19.79
CA GLU A 607 -1.13 125.15 -18.53
C GLU A 607 -2.13 123.99 -18.53
N GLN A 608 -3.32 124.20 -19.09
CA GLN A 608 -4.34 123.15 -19.20
C GLN A 608 -3.90 122.02 -20.14
N ALA A 609 -3.16 122.34 -21.21
CA ALA A 609 -2.52 121.35 -22.07
C ALA A 609 -1.46 120.52 -21.32
N LYS A 610 -0.58 121.17 -20.54
CA LYS A 610 0.45 120.47 -19.73
C LYS A 610 -0.15 119.58 -18.65
N LYS A 611 -1.13 120.06 -17.87
CA LYS A 611 -1.80 119.24 -16.85
C LYS A 611 -2.38 117.96 -17.46
N ARG A 612 -2.97 118.06 -18.66
CA ARG A 612 -3.53 116.92 -19.39
C ARG A 612 -2.48 115.94 -19.94
N THR A 613 -1.27 116.38 -20.30
CA THR A 613 -0.17 115.45 -20.64
C THR A 613 0.37 114.76 -19.40
N ASP A 614 0.53 115.50 -18.30
CA ASP A 614 1.04 114.98 -17.03
C ASP A 614 0.07 113.98 -16.35
N GLU A 615 -1.23 114.09 -16.63
CA GLU A 615 -2.27 113.13 -16.25
C GLU A 615 -2.18 111.84 -17.10
N LEU A 616 -2.14 111.97 -18.43
CA LEU A 616 -2.04 110.83 -19.35
C LEU A 616 -0.73 110.03 -19.18
N GLU A 617 0.38 110.69 -18.82
CA GLU A 617 1.65 110.01 -18.57
C GLU A 617 1.61 109.20 -17.25
N ARG A 618 0.89 109.69 -16.23
CA ARG A 618 0.60 108.92 -15.00
C ARG A 618 -0.33 107.73 -15.26
N GLU A 619 -1.38 107.90 -16.07
CA GLU A 619 -2.25 106.79 -16.45
C GLU A 619 -1.48 105.68 -17.19
N ASN A 620 -0.58 106.05 -18.11
CA ASN A 620 0.26 105.08 -18.84
C ASN A 620 1.26 104.35 -17.93
N LEU A 621 1.74 104.96 -16.84
CA LEU A 621 2.55 104.29 -15.83
C LEU A 621 1.71 103.29 -15.02
N LEU A 622 0.55 103.70 -14.51
CA LEU A 622 -0.35 102.82 -13.74
C LEU A 622 -0.85 101.62 -14.57
N LEU A 623 -1.14 101.81 -15.86
CA LEU A 623 -1.53 100.73 -16.76
C LEU A 623 -0.39 99.75 -17.04
N ARG A 624 0.88 100.18 -16.99
CA ARG A 624 2.05 99.29 -17.10
C ARG A 624 2.25 98.43 -15.86
N ASP A 625 2.11 99.00 -14.67
CA ASP A 625 2.24 98.24 -13.42
C ASP A 625 1.14 97.16 -13.31
N ASN A 626 -0.11 97.51 -13.65
CA ASN A 626 -1.22 96.54 -13.72
C ASN A 626 -0.96 95.40 -14.72
N LEU A 627 -0.34 95.70 -15.87
CA LEU A 627 0.08 94.69 -16.87
C LEU A 627 1.29 93.84 -16.44
N SER A 628 2.02 94.25 -15.40
CA SER A 628 3.10 93.47 -14.79
C SER A 628 2.57 92.47 -13.76
N GLY A 629 1.71 92.91 -12.83
CA GLY A 629 1.16 92.08 -11.75
C GLY A 629 0.32 90.92 -12.28
N ALA A 630 -0.53 91.16 -13.27
CA ALA A 630 -1.42 90.13 -13.86
C ALA A 630 -0.70 88.94 -14.52
N LYS A 631 0.64 88.98 -14.68
CA LYS A 631 1.45 87.84 -15.18
C LYS A 631 2.04 86.97 -14.06
N GLN A 632 1.90 87.38 -12.79
CA GLN A 632 2.60 86.74 -11.67
C GLN A 632 1.74 85.68 -10.97
N ASP A 633 0.42 85.86 -10.90
CA ASP A 633 -0.52 84.94 -10.23
C ASP A 633 -0.81 83.64 -10.98
N THR A 634 -0.31 83.46 -12.22
CA THR A 634 -0.55 82.25 -13.02
C THR A 634 0.44 81.10 -12.72
N ARG A 635 1.11 81.09 -11.56
CA ARG A 635 2.25 80.18 -11.29
C ARG A 635 2.38 79.58 -9.87
N ILE A 636 1.40 79.72 -8.97
CA ILE A 636 1.50 79.19 -7.60
C ILE A 636 0.24 78.42 -7.15
N VAL A 637 -0.10 77.32 -7.86
CA VAL A 637 -0.89 76.20 -7.30
C VAL A 637 -0.41 74.87 -7.92
N ASP A 638 0.83 74.48 -7.62
CA ASP A 638 1.29 73.08 -7.67
C ASP A 638 1.78 72.75 -6.26
N GLY A 639 1.16 71.76 -5.60
CA GLY A 639 1.44 71.45 -4.20
C GLY A 639 1.02 70.02 -3.82
N GLU A 640 1.98 69.25 -3.34
CA GLU A 640 1.78 67.86 -2.91
C GLU A 640 1.17 67.78 -1.51
N MET A 641 0.21 66.88 -1.29
CA MET A 641 -0.02 66.23 0.01
C MET A 641 -0.56 64.80 -0.14
N ASP A 642 0.38 63.85 -0.21
CA ASP A 642 0.47 62.69 0.69
C ASP A 642 -0.77 62.33 1.55
N LYS A 643 -1.44 61.19 1.26
CA LYS A 643 -1.52 60.04 2.20
C LYS A 643 -2.28 58.79 1.71
N SER A 644 -1.71 57.64 2.09
CA SER A 644 -2.31 56.32 2.36
C SER A 644 -3.84 56.20 2.48
N PHE A 645 -4.46 55.19 1.83
CA PHE A 645 -5.17 54.08 2.53
C PHE A 645 -5.60 52.92 1.59
N MET A 646 -5.85 51.74 2.18
CA MET A 646 -6.52 50.54 1.63
C MET A 646 -5.91 49.82 0.40
N PHE A 647 -5.17 48.73 0.67
CA PHE A 647 -5.24 47.51 -0.18
C PHE A 647 -6.45 46.67 0.28
N GLY A 648 -7.15 46.01 -0.64
CA GLY A 648 -8.45 45.41 -0.30
C GLY A 648 -9.07 44.43 -1.31
N GLN A 649 -8.27 43.57 -1.94
CA GLN A 649 -8.62 42.20 -2.40
C GLN A 649 -7.38 41.47 -2.90
#